data_AF-A0A4P7VQ96-F1
#
_entry.id   AF-A0A4P7VQ96-F1
#
_cell.length_a   1.000
_cell.length_b   1.000
_cell.length_c   1.000
_cell.angle_alpha   90.00
_cell.angle_beta   90.00
_cell.angle_gamma   90.00
#
_symmetry.space_group_name_H-M   'P 1'
#
loop_
_entity.id
_entity.type
_entity.pdbx_description
1 polymer ?
#
loop_
_entity_poly.entity_id
_entity_poly.type
_entity_poly.pdbx_seq_one_letter_code
_entity_poly.pdbx_strand_id
1 'polypeptide(L)'
;MSYLRKLIDITASTLLMLAAVSCSDNEYITEVDDPSVQPGDRAATIEVPLRFHVEKPSLIGKPLVNDIPSRAEGKGDDTTDDPEKAAEEAINDIWVFQYDENGNQLIVPRFYKVESSEIRKLNIRLAEGNDSHVYVLANTGDETWAQDKDFSTVEKFVSYEYPFTEDNVEMGEDERLLMEGHVESTIRKETDLHPIDIHLTRMMAKISFKYVTAAAASNLVVNRVIINNMPMNMRMEETPKEENYPTGEDFETRSVTLDNNFSSGKVYTFYMPANRRGTSSNTDPKLKNNGAPDKALYVQLFVSSKSNGSNYLYTIYLGENDTNDYNVRRNHNYNITLKINSEGRDDRVLAAPANCFVLGHNEEIMFDPYNRTETGGGWKYSDYVNKKVASKRIETVKVLWQEQNVIGDNSNQTDPAKRRVWKDEYDRIHVKSAKTNGNAVIAGYNSANEIVWSWHIWVNNEKPAEISKAIAYKTFGWDNGGIKKDAGRVVKGRALMSCNIGAHSASATGANSYGAVFQWGRKDPFPIGWKVTNCSSGAYMFHKNNIGVIADNSNKEIKMTTDGGKENCGELFDYQKTNATIGKIEYTLKHPTIFLGATNTESSSGAMSTDTWRQPKTWVNNGDWYWGGEDRLWGGKPFAQATKKFLVHPKGSTWLDCGTMAVDGWLSDNGATEKSLFDPCPAGWMVPPADMWLSFTVDGKNSGWGTNATSRVNGTFQSGIYGHRIYVEAWKSGKTVYFPSNGFRNSNGTLRRNGNCGNYHTSTPSTNGTVNCFHIHNASAALPFETGYESTRRAFAGPVRCVRDVDD
;
A
#
# COMPACT_ATOMS: atom_id res chain seq x y z
N MET A 1 -31.51 1.99 34.61
CA MET A 1 -32.80 2.54 34.10
C MET A 1 -33.03 1.91 32.73
N SER A 2 -33.61 0.70 32.61
CA SER A 2 -35.01 0.28 32.76
C SER A 2 -35.97 0.82 31.68
N TYR A 3 -36.62 -0.14 31.00
CA TYR A 3 -37.82 -0.08 30.13
C TYR A 3 -37.60 0.35 28.66
N LEU A 4 -38.10 -0.37 27.64
CA LEU A 4 -39.47 -0.86 27.47
C LEU A 4 -39.58 -2.07 26.51
N ARG A 5 -40.58 -2.92 26.82
CA ARG A 5 -41.04 -4.15 26.17
C ARG A 5 -41.82 -3.91 24.87
N LYS A 6 -41.92 -4.94 24.01
CA LYS A 6 -43.18 -5.33 23.36
C LYS A 6 -43.29 -6.86 23.24
N LEU A 7 -44.34 -7.40 23.86
CA LEU A 7 -44.87 -8.75 23.76
C LEU A 7 -45.92 -8.82 22.64
N ILE A 8 -46.01 -9.96 21.95
CA ILE A 8 -47.27 -10.51 21.42
C ILE A 8 -47.24 -12.03 21.65
N ASP A 9 -48.16 -12.52 22.47
CA ASP A 9 -48.58 -13.93 22.65
C ASP A 9 -49.62 -14.31 21.60
N ILE A 10 -49.57 -15.53 21.04
CA ILE A 10 -50.75 -16.37 20.70
C ILE A 10 -50.42 -17.88 20.82
N THR A 11 -50.94 -18.47 21.89
CA THR A 11 -51.51 -19.82 22.15
C THR A 11 -51.08 -21.11 21.42
N ALA A 12 -50.78 -22.09 22.28
CA ALA A 12 -50.73 -23.56 22.21
C ALA A 12 -51.64 -24.33 21.23
N SER A 13 -51.13 -25.49 20.78
CA SER A 13 -51.88 -26.75 20.72
C SER A 13 -50.93 -27.96 20.78
N THR A 14 -51.13 -28.77 21.81
CA THR A 14 -50.50 -30.06 22.10
C THR A 14 -51.13 -31.15 21.24
N LEU A 15 -50.33 -32.03 20.63
CA LEU A 15 -50.79 -33.37 20.25
C LEU A 15 -49.64 -34.38 20.47
N LEU A 16 -49.85 -35.28 21.44
CA LEU A 16 -49.09 -36.51 21.62
C LEU A 16 -49.38 -37.47 20.45
N MET A 17 -48.35 -38.12 19.89
CA MET A 17 -48.41 -39.54 19.55
C MET A 17 -47.02 -40.17 19.65
N LEU A 18 -46.95 -41.23 20.46
CA LEU A 18 -45.85 -42.20 20.53
C LEU A 18 -45.74 -42.98 19.21
N ALA A 19 -44.52 -43.21 18.74
CA ALA A 19 -44.14 -44.44 18.06
C ALA A 19 -42.71 -44.79 18.49
N ALA A 20 -42.55 -46.01 19.01
CA ALA A 20 -41.33 -46.52 19.60
C ALA A 20 -40.62 -47.51 18.66
N VAL A 21 -39.30 -47.60 18.86
CA VAL A 21 -38.38 -48.74 18.60
C VAL A 21 -37.80 -48.92 17.19
N SER A 22 -36.49 -48.61 17.06
CA SER A 22 -35.44 -49.63 16.83
C SER A 22 -34.05 -49.12 17.24
N CYS A 23 -33.45 -49.76 18.27
CA CYS A 23 -32.04 -49.70 18.68
C CYS A 23 -31.12 -50.17 17.52
N SER A 24 -29.90 -49.66 17.35
CA SER A 24 -28.65 -49.95 18.09
C SER A 24 -27.57 -48.93 17.68
N ASP A 25 -26.58 -48.45 18.43
CA ASP A 25 -26.00 -48.73 19.74
C ASP A 25 -25.65 -47.36 20.36
N ASN A 26 -26.16 -47.07 21.55
CA ASN A 26 -25.77 -45.88 22.31
C ASN A 26 -25.76 -46.29 23.78
N GLU A 27 -24.64 -46.86 24.22
CA GLU A 27 -24.36 -46.97 25.65
C GLU A 27 -24.02 -45.57 26.17
N TYR A 28 -25.06 -44.76 26.42
CA TYR A 28 -24.94 -43.68 27.40
C TYR A 28 -24.82 -44.35 28.77
N ILE A 29 -23.83 -43.96 29.57
CA ILE A 29 -23.68 -44.42 30.95
C ILE A 29 -24.99 -44.14 31.69
N THR A 30 -25.72 -45.20 32.04
CA THR A 30 -26.86 -45.12 32.95
C THR A 30 -26.37 -44.78 34.35
N GLU A 31 -26.78 -43.62 34.86
CA GLU A 31 -26.71 -43.15 36.26
C GLU A 31 -25.66 -43.85 37.13
N VAL A 32 -24.38 -43.51 36.91
CA VAL A 32 -23.37 -43.67 37.95
C VAL A 32 -23.42 -42.38 38.78
N ASP A 33 -23.79 -42.50 40.05
CA ASP A 33 -23.79 -41.42 41.05
C ASP A 33 -22.33 -41.07 41.46
N ASP A 34 -21.47 -40.89 40.45
CA ASP A 34 -20.09 -40.44 40.58
C ASP A 34 -20.06 -38.95 40.16
N PRO A 35 -19.80 -38.02 41.10
CA PRO A 35 -19.80 -36.58 40.83
C PRO A 35 -18.73 -36.12 39.83
N SER A 36 -17.94 -37.05 39.27
CA SER A 36 -16.89 -36.81 38.29
C SER A 36 -17.24 -37.13 36.82
N VAL A 37 -18.44 -37.64 36.55
CA VAL A 37 -18.97 -37.85 35.18
C VAL A 37 -19.66 -36.57 34.72
N GLN A 38 -19.19 -35.96 33.64
CA GLN A 38 -19.77 -34.75 33.07
C GLN A 38 -20.85 -35.07 32.03
N PRO A 39 -21.87 -34.21 31.87
CA PRO A 39 -22.86 -34.37 30.79
C PRO A 39 -22.18 -34.44 29.42
N GLY A 40 -22.35 -35.57 28.72
CA GLY A 40 -21.76 -35.83 27.41
C GLY A 40 -20.61 -36.84 27.41
N ASP A 41 -20.09 -37.24 28.58
CA ASP A 41 -19.13 -38.34 28.67
C ASP A 41 -19.77 -39.67 28.22
N ARG A 42 -18.99 -40.50 27.52
CA ARG A 42 -19.41 -41.83 27.06
C ARG A 42 -18.81 -42.98 27.88
N ALA A 43 -17.86 -42.68 28.78
CA ALA A 43 -17.29 -43.65 29.71
C ALA A 43 -16.92 -43.01 31.07
N ALA A 44 -16.92 -43.82 32.13
CA ALA A 44 -16.54 -43.36 33.47
C ALA A 44 -15.04 -43.04 33.51
N THR A 45 -14.65 -42.03 34.29
CA THR A 45 -13.26 -41.54 34.29
C THR A 45 -12.48 -41.91 35.54
N ILE A 46 -11.17 -42.10 35.39
CA ILE A 46 -10.18 -42.34 36.44
C ILE A 46 -9.14 -41.22 36.43
N GLU A 47 -8.46 -41.03 37.55
CA GLU A 47 -7.37 -40.05 37.65
C GLU A 47 -6.08 -40.65 37.06
N VAL A 48 -5.48 -39.94 36.11
CA VAL A 48 -4.28 -40.37 35.38
C VAL A 48 -3.24 -39.25 35.43
N PRO A 49 -2.00 -39.54 35.89
CA PRO A 49 -0.93 -38.57 35.82
C PRO A 49 -0.44 -38.38 34.38
N LEU A 50 -0.40 -37.14 33.88
CA LEU A 50 0.28 -36.77 32.63
C LEU A 50 1.65 -36.17 32.90
N ARG A 51 2.60 -36.49 32.01
CA ARG A 51 3.91 -35.87 31.94
C ARG A 51 4.11 -35.20 30.59
N PHE A 52 4.31 -33.88 30.61
CA PHE A 52 4.56 -33.11 29.39
C PHE A 52 6.06 -32.98 29.08
N HIS A 53 6.40 -33.09 27.79
CA HIS A 53 7.71 -32.77 27.23
C HIS A 53 7.53 -31.78 26.09
N VAL A 54 8.02 -30.55 26.26
CA VAL A 54 8.00 -29.57 25.17
C VAL A 54 9.14 -29.88 24.23
N GLU A 55 8.81 -30.17 22.97
CA GLU A 55 9.78 -30.50 21.94
C GLU A 55 10.63 -29.30 21.54
N LYS A 56 11.90 -29.58 21.27
CA LYS A 56 12.87 -28.57 20.84
C LYS A 56 12.55 -28.12 19.40
N PRO A 57 12.43 -26.82 19.13
CA PRO A 57 12.25 -26.37 17.76
C PRO A 57 13.50 -26.61 16.93
N SER A 58 13.30 -26.97 15.66
CA SER A 58 14.40 -27.12 14.70
C SER A 58 14.91 -25.74 14.26
N LEU A 59 16.23 -25.54 14.21
CA LEU A 59 16.83 -24.27 13.80
C LEU A 59 17.23 -24.29 12.31
N ILE A 60 16.70 -23.34 11.55
CA ILE A 60 17.07 -23.06 10.17
C ILE A 60 17.89 -21.77 10.11
N GLY A 61 19.07 -21.83 9.49
CA GLY A 61 19.99 -20.71 9.40
C GLY A 61 21.03 -20.69 10.52
N LYS A 62 21.80 -19.60 10.61
CA LYS A 62 22.82 -19.41 11.64
C LYS A 62 22.23 -18.66 12.83
N PRO A 63 22.67 -18.94 14.07
CA PRO A 63 22.29 -18.14 15.23
C PRO A 63 22.52 -16.65 14.97
N LEU A 64 21.53 -15.81 15.28
CA LEU A 64 21.72 -14.36 15.30
C LEU A 64 22.28 -14.01 16.69
N VAL A 65 23.12 -12.96 16.79
CA VAL A 65 23.60 -12.52 18.11
C VAL A 65 22.35 -12.14 18.92
N ASN A 66 22.14 -12.84 20.04
CA ASN A 66 20.93 -12.97 20.90
C ASN A 66 20.12 -14.30 20.78
N ASP A 67 20.56 -15.26 19.97
CA ASP A 67 20.24 -16.70 20.01
C ASP A 67 20.47 -17.41 21.36
N ILE A 68 19.47 -17.50 22.24
CA ILE A 68 19.50 -18.41 23.40
C ILE A 68 19.31 -19.86 22.92
N PRO A 69 20.26 -20.78 23.14
CA PRO A 69 20.15 -22.16 22.68
C PRO A 69 19.09 -22.94 23.48
N SER A 70 18.29 -23.79 22.81
CA SER A 70 17.31 -24.69 23.44
C SER A 70 17.97 -25.87 24.18
N ARG A 71 17.41 -26.23 25.36
CA ARG A 71 17.92 -27.22 26.33
C ARG A 71 17.25 -28.60 26.13
N ALA A 72 17.94 -29.54 25.50
CA ALA A 72 17.73 -30.97 25.65
C ALA A 72 19.02 -31.64 25.14
N GLU A 73 19.84 -32.39 25.88
CA GLU A 73 19.66 -33.16 27.11
C GLU A 73 20.82 -32.91 28.10
N GLY A 74 20.68 -33.43 29.33
CA GLY A 74 21.48 -33.09 30.49
C GLY A 74 23.01 -33.25 30.35
N LYS A 75 23.71 -32.15 30.63
CA LYS A 75 24.79 -32.12 31.63
C LYS A 75 24.84 -30.75 32.30
N GLY A 76 24.78 -30.77 33.63
CA GLY A 76 25.36 -29.76 34.53
C GLY A 76 24.68 -28.39 34.59
N ASP A 77 23.99 -28.15 35.70
CA ASP A 77 24.15 -26.95 36.53
C ASP A 77 24.42 -25.60 35.82
N ASP A 78 23.51 -25.15 34.97
CA ASP A 78 23.49 -23.74 34.55
C ASP A 78 22.23 -23.08 35.08
N THR A 79 22.45 -22.17 36.03
CA THR A 79 21.44 -21.37 36.70
C THR A 79 20.76 -20.43 35.68
N THR A 80 19.43 -20.40 35.78
CA THR A 80 18.47 -19.38 35.34
C THR A 80 19.05 -18.02 34.94
N ASP A 81 18.66 -17.49 33.77
CA ASP A 81 18.47 -16.03 33.56
C ASP A 81 17.84 -15.65 32.18
N ASP A 82 17.30 -16.61 31.40
CA ASP A 82 16.57 -16.47 30.11
C ASP A 82 15.03 -16.23 30.16
N PRO A 83 14.45 -15.03 30.32
CA PRO A 83 13.01 -14.88 30.50
C PRO A 83 12.19 -15.17 29.23
N GLU A 84 12.71 -14.81 28.05
CA GLU A 84 12.02 -15.04 26.76
C GLU A 84 11.94 -16.53 26.48
N LYS A 85 13.04 -17.25 26.70
CA LYS A 85 13.07 -18.71 26.54
C LYS A 85 12.17 -19.43 27.55
N ALA A 86 12.13 -18.96 28.80
CA ALA A 86 11.23 -19.53 29.81
C ALA A 86 9.75 -19.33 29.42
N ALA A 87 9.39 -18.19 28.83
CA ALA A 87 8.05 -17.92 28.33
C ALA A 87 7.67 -18.83 27.14
N GLU A 88 8.58 -19.07 26.20
CA GLU A 88 8.30 -19.95 25.05
C GLU A 88 8.09 -21.42 25.43
N GLU A 89 8.67 -21.89 26.53
CA GLU A 89 8.55 -23.28 27.03
C GLU A 89 7.43 -23.43 28.07
N ALA A 90 6.80 -22.33 28.49
CA ALA A 90 5.78 -22.34 29.54
C ALA A 90 4.47 -23.03 29.08
N ILE A 91 3.89 -23.82 29.99
CA ILE A 91 2.55 -24.40 29.86
C ILE A 91 1.72 -23.82 30.98
N ASN A 92 0.74 -22.98 30.65
CA ASN A 92 -0.09 -22.24 31.61
C ASN A 92 -1.46 -22.90 31.80
N ASP A 93 -1.99 -23.49 30.73
CA ASP A 93 -3.27 -24.17 30.70
C ASP A 93 -3.26 -25.27 29.64
N ILE A 94 -4.16 -26.24 29.78
CA ILE A 94 -4.36 -27.29 28.78
C ILE A 94 -5.84 -27.61 28.61
N TRP A 95 -6.20 -28.01 27.39
CA TRP A 95 -7.38 -28.78 27.07
C TRP A 95 -6.98 -30.23 26.78
N VAL A 96 -7.74 -31.18 27.34
CA VAL A 96 -7.55 -32.62 27.14
C VAL A 96 -8.74 -33.20 26.40
N PHE A 97 -8.46 -34.03 25.40
CA PHE A 97 -9.43 -34.76 24.60
C PHE A 97 -9.07 -36.24 24.63
N GLN A 98 -10.07 -37.11 24.66
CA GLN A 98 -9.85 -38.55 24.55
C GLN A 98 -10.87 -39.17 23.59
N TYR A 99 -10.36 -40.03 22.73
CA TYR A 99 -11.13 -40.80 21.76
C TYR A 99 -10.83 -42.30 21.90
N ASP A 100 -11.78 -43.13 21.50
CA ASP A 100 -11.60 -44.58 21.39
C ASP A 100 -10.74 -44.96 20.18
N GLU A 101 -10.45 -46.26 20.02
CA GLU A 101 -9.67 -46.83 18.90
C GLU A 101 -10.28 -46.56 17.51
N ASN A 102 -11.58 -46.21 17.46
CA ASN A 102 -12.32 -45.88 16.24
C ASN A 102 -12.41 -44.36 16.01
N GLY A 103 -11.79 -43.56 16.87
CA GLY A 103 -11.76 -42.11 16.81
C GLY A 103 -13.03 -41.42 17.31
N ASN A 104 -13.90 -42.09 18.07
CA ASN A 104 -15.07 -41.46 18.70
C ASN A 104 -14.75 -40.93 20.09
N GLN A 105 -15.32 -39.78 20.44
CA GLN A 105 -15.09 -39.14 21.73
C GLN A 105 -15.52 -40.04 22.91
N LEU A 106 -14.62 -40.23 23.87
CA LEU A 106 -14.87 -40.94 25.13
C LEU A 106 -15.23 -40.00 26.28
N ILE A 107 -14.55 -38.85 26.36
CA ILE A 107 -14.81 -37.79 27.34
C ILE A 107 -15.01 -36.46 26.61
N VAL A 108 -15.89 -35.60 27.13
CA VAL A 108 -15.99 -34.23 26.63
C VAL A 108 -14.66 -33.49 26.86
N PRO A 109 -14.32 -32.45 26.07
CA PRO A 109 -13.09 -31.69 26.27
C PRO A 109 -13.00 -31.13 27.70
N ARG A 110 -11.85 -31.25 28.34
CA ARG A 110 -11.64 -30.79 29.73
C ARG A 110 -10.50 -29.81 29.84
N PHE A 111 -10.75 -28.68 30.51
CA PHE A 111 -9.77 -27.65 30.78
C PHE A 111 -9.08 -27.84 32.13
N TYR A 112 -7.78 -27.62 32.17
CA TYR A 112 -6.98 -27.63 33.39
C TYR A 112 -6.00 -26.45 33.41
N LYS A 113 -5.91 -25.74 34.54
CA LYS A 113 -4.84 -24.78 34.79
C LYS A 113 -3.57 -25.51 35.21
N VAL A 114 -2.43 -25.01 34.78
CA VAL A 114 -1.11 -25.56 35.13
C VAL A 114 -0.42 -24.55 36.05
N GLU A 115 -0.52 -24.77 37.37
CA GLU A 115 0.00 -23.86 38.39
C GLU A 115 1.40 -24.25 38.93
N SER A 116 1.95 -25.39 38.48
CA SER A 116 3.21 -25.92 38.99
C SER A 116 4.38 -25.69 38.02
N SER A 117 5.48 -25.14 38.55
CA SER A 117 6.78 -25.03 37.87
C SER A 117 7.57 -26.34 37.87
N GLU A 118 7.14 -27.36 38.62
CA GLU A 118 7.66 -28.70 38.48
C GLU A 118 7.06 -29.34 37.23
N ILE A 119 7.77 -29.18 36.12
CA ILE A 119 7.64 -30.03 34.94
C ILE A 119 7.44 -31.47 35.48
N ARG A 120 6.28 -32.11 35.24
CA ARG A 120 6.12 -33.56 34.92
C ARG A 120 4.94 -34.35 35.55
N LYS A 121 4.04 -33.82 36.38
CA LYS A 121 2.84 -34.58 36.81
C LYS A 121 1.61 -33.69 37.03
N LEU A 122 0.70 -33.66 36.06
CA LEU A 122 -0.65 -33.14 36.25
C LEU A 122 -1.61 -34.31 36.27
N ASN A 123 -2.38 -34.45 37.35
CA ASN A 123 -3.43 -35.46 37.39
C ASN A 123 -4.66 -34.94 36.64
N ILE A 124 -5.04 -35.67 35.60
CA ILE A 124 -6.23 -35.40 34.80
C ILE A 124 -7.20 -36.57 34.90
N ARG A 125 -8.39 -36.41 34.34
CA ARG A 125 -9.42 -37.46 34.33
C ARG A 125 -9.63 -37.99 32.91
N LEU A 126 -9.30 -39.26 32.69
CA LEU A 126 -9.47 -40.00 31.43
C LEU A 126 -10.38 -41.21 31.63
N ALA A 127 -11.09 -41.65 30.60
CA ALA A 127 -11.83 -42.90 30.58
C ALA A 127 -10.91 -44.11 30.38
N GLU A 128 -11.30 -45.27 30.91
CA GLU A 128 -10.63 -46.53 30.56
C GLU A 128 -10.91 -46.91 29.11
N GLY A 129 -9.91 -47.43 28.40
CA GLY A 129 -10.00 -47.79 26.99
C GLY A 129 -8.71 -48.40 26.47
N ASN A 130 -8.81 -49.36 25.56
CA ASN A 130 -7.65 -49.85 24.82
C ASN A 130 -7.36 -48.89 23.66
N ASP A 131 -6.08 -48.71 23.34
CA ASP A 131 -5.60 -47.91 22.21
C ASP A 131 -6.33 -46.55 22.06
N SER A 132 -6.54 -45.88 23.19
CA SER A 132 -7.20 -44.58 23.23
C SER A 132 -6.29 -43.50 22.67
N HIS A 133 -6.85 -42.60 21.86
CA HIS A 133 -6.15 -41.41 21.38
C HIS A 133 -6.35 -40.28 22.39
N VAL A 134 -5.29 -39.85 23.05
CA VAL A 134 -5.29 -38.72 23.99
C VAL A 134 -4.60 -37.54 23.33
N TYR A 135 -5.33 -36.45 23.14
CA TYR A 135 -4.81 -35.20 22.61
C TYR A 135 -4.77 -34.13 23.69
N VAL A 136 -3.74 -33.28 23.64
CA VAL A 136 -3.59 -32.12 24.52
C VAL A 136 -3.33 -30.88 23.67
N LEU A 137 -4.13 -29.84 23.90
CA LEU A 137 -3.91 -28.50 23.37
C LEU A 137 -3.56 -27.58 24.54
N ALA A 138 -2.33 -27.11 24.60
CA ALA A 138 -1.84 -26.22 25.63
C ALA A 138 -2.00 -24.74 25.25
N ASN A 139 -2.11 -23.88 26.26
CA ASN A 139 -1.98 -22.43 26.16
C ASN A 139 -3.08 -21.72 25.36
N THR A 140 -4.31 -22.20 25.46
CA THR A 140 -5.48 -21.53 24.85
C THR A 140 -5.83 -20.22 25.55
N GLY A 141 -5.51 -20.09 26.84
CA GLY A 141 -5.85 -18.90 27.64
C GLY A 141 -7.34 -18.73 27.94
N ASP A 142 -8.19 -19.67 27.54
CA ASP A 142 -9.65 -19.58 27.67
C ASP A 142 -10.26 -20.94 28.10
N GLU A 143 -10.78 -20.97 29.33
CA GLU A 143 -11.40 -22.15 29.96
C GLU A 143 -12.78 -22.50 29.35
N THR A 144 -13.31 -21.64 28.49
CA THR A 144 -14.58 -21.85 27.77
C THR A 144 -14.38 -22.20 26.31
N TRP A 145 -13.14 -22.15 25.80
CA TRP A 145 -12.85 -22.27 24.38
C TRP A 145 -13.45 -23.50 23.70
N ALA A 146 -13.40 -24.70 24.29
CA ALA A 146 -13.90 -25.90 23.61
C ALA A 146 -15.43 -26.12 23.76
N GLN A 147 -16.12 -25.35 24.60
CA GLN A 147 -17.50 -25.65 25.02
C GLN A 147 -18.53 -25.54 23.90
N ASP A 148 -18.28 -24.69 22.90
CA ASP A 148 -19.18 -24.43 21.77
C ASP A 148 -18.78 -25.17 20.48
N LYS A 149 -17.76 -26.04 20.55
CA LYS A 149 -17.16 -26.71 19.39
C LYS A 149 -17.55 -28.19 19.33
N ASP A 150 -17.70 -28.68 18.11
CA ASP A 150 -17.98 -30.09 17.85
C ASP A 150 -16.67 -30.86 17.67
N PHE A 151 -16.22 -31.49 18.75
CA PHE A 151 -15.06 -32.38 18.79
C PHE A 151 -15.47 -33.83 19.04
N SER A 152 -16.59 -34.27 18.47
CA SER A 152 -17.13 -35.60 18.74
C SER A 152 -16.29 -36.75 18.15
N THR A 153 -15.36 -36.45 17.24
CA THR A 153 -14.46 -37.42 16.62
C THR A 153 -13.05 -36.84 16.44
N VAL A 154 -12.05 -37.71 16.32
CA VAL A 154 -10.67 -37.33 15.97
C VAL A 154 -10.65 -36.53 14.68
N GLU A 155 -11.38 -36.97 13.64
CA GLU A 155 -11.45 -36.27 12.36
C GLU A 155 -11.90 -34.81 12.52
N LYS A 156 -12.94 -34.55 13.34
CA LYS A 156 -13.42 -33.19 13.60
C LYS A 156 -12.37 -32.36 14.33
N PHE A 157 -11.70 -32.93 15.33
CA PHE A 157 -10.61 -32.27 16.04
C PHE A 157 -9.45 -31.93 15.10
N VAL A 158 -8.96 -32.89 14.32
CA VAL A 158 -7.83 -32.69 13.40
C VAL A 158 -8.18 -31.69 12.29
N SER A 159 -9.43 -31.67 11.83
CA SER A 159 -9.91 -30.74 10.80
C SER A 159 -10.15 -29.31 11.31
N TYR A 160 -10.14 -29.08 12.63
CA TYR A 160 -10.39 -27.76 13.18
C TYR A 160 -9.24 -26.80 12.82
N GLU A 161 -9.61 -25.65 12.29
CA GLU A 161 -8.67 -24.59 11.95
C GLU A 161 -8.64 -23.55 13.07
N TYR A 162 -7.54 -23.49 13.81
CA TYR A 162 -7.39 -22.54 14.91
C TYR A 162 -7.06 -21.15 14.35
N PRO A 163 -7.87 -20.11 14.62
CA PRO A 163 -7.66 -18.78 14.04
C PRO A 163 -6.41 -18.09 14.61
N PHE A 164 -5.67 -17.42 13.72
CA PHE A 164 -4.46 -16.67 14.04
C PHE A 164 -4.69 -15.15 13.82
N THR A 165 -4.56 -14.34 14.88
CA THR A 165 -4.85 -12.89 14.89
C THR A 165 -3.57 -12.05 14.85
N GLU A 166 -3.65 -10.76 14.49
CA GLU A 166 -2.47 -9.89 14.38
C GLU A 166 -1.78 -9.67 15.73
N ASP A 167 -2.57 -9.66 16.80
CA ASP A 167 -2.08 -9.60 18.18
C ASP A 167 -1.17 -10.79 18.54
N ASN A 168 -1.21 -11.90 17.79
CA ASN A 168 -0.41 -13.10 18.08
C ASN A 168 0.90 -13.17 17.29
N VAL A 169 1.29 -12.09 16.60
CA VAL A 169 2.47 -12.09 15.70
C VAL A 169 3.75 -11.75 16.45
N GLU A 170 3.72 -10.91 17.48
CA GLU A 170 4.88 -10.55 18.30
C GLU A 170 4.61 -10.95 19.75
N MET A 171 5.48 -11.75 20.37
CA MET A 171 5.26 -12.17 21.77
C MET A 171 5.45 -11.00 22.74
N GLY A 172 4.36 -10.55 23.36
CA GLY A 172 4.39 -9.73 24.59
C GLY A 172 4.76 -10.54 25.85
N GLU A 173 4.93 -9.85 26.99
CA GLU A 173 5.27 -10.49 28.28
C GLU A 173 4.21 -11.49 28.79
N ASP A 174 2.95 -11.31 28.37
CA ASP A 174 1.80 -12.13 28.79
C ASP A 174 1.33 -13.14 27.72
N GLU A 175 2.00 -13.20 26.56
CA GLU A 175 1.57 -14.05 25.45
C GLU A 175 1.98 -15.51 25.61
N ARG A 176 1.16 -16.42 25.05
CA ARG A 176 1.29 -17.86 25.21
C ARG A 176 1.37 -18.54 23.86
N LEU A 177 2.32 -19.45 23.69
CA LEU A 177 2.45 -20.23 22.46
C LEU A 177 1.56 -21.47 22.54
N LEU A 178 0.60 -21.57 21.62
CA LEU A 178 -0.20 -22.78 21.44
C LEU A 178 0.71 -23.97 21.10
N MET A 179 0.49 -25.07 21.82
CA MET A 179 1.19 -26.33 21.58
C MET A 179 0.19 -27.46 21.52
N GLU A 180 0.44 -28.42 20.66
CA GLU A 180 -0.38 -29.62 20.54
C GLU A 180 0.51 -30.86 20.68
N GLY A 181 -0.04 -31.90 21.30
CA GLY A 181 0.57 -33.21 21.36
C GLY A 181 -0.47 -34.31 21.47
N HIS A 182 -0.07 -35.48 21.00
CA HIS A 182 -0.91 -36.67 20.88
C HIS A 182 -0.15 -37.90 21.37
N VAL A 183 -0.89 -38.85 21.95
CA VAL A 183 -0.40 -40.18 22.26
C VAL A 183 -1.53 -41.21 22.10
N GLU A 184 -1.18 -42.37 21.56
CA GLU A 184 -2.01 -43.57 21.60
C GLU A 184 -1.60 -44.41 22.82
N SER A 185 -2.54 -44.68 23.72
CA SER A 185 -2.26 -45.42 24.93
C SER A 185 -3.46 -46.21 25.43
N THR A 186 -3.19 -47.37 26.03
CA THR A 186 -4.19 -48.13 26.75
C THR A 186 -4.35 -47.57 28.16
N ILE A 187 -5.54 -47.08 28.50
CA ILE A 187 -5.89 -46.50 29.80
C ILE A 187 -6.63 -47.56 30.62
N ARG A 188 -6.08 -47.95 31.78
CA ARG A 188 -6.67 -48.95 32.67
C ARG A 188 -6.54 -48.54 34.13
N LYS A 189 -7.48 -48.98 34.95
CA LYS A 189 -7.43 -48.80 36.39
C LYS A 189 -6.43 -49.78 37.03
N GLU A 190 -5.19 -49.35 37.17
CA GLU A 190 -4.14 -50.09 37.90
C GLU A 190 -3.70 -49.34 39.17
N THR A 191 -3.18 -50.08 40.17
CA THR A 191 -2.73 -49.53 41.45
C THR A 191 -1.46 -48.68 41.35
N ASP A 192 -0.70 -48.76 40.25
CA ASP A 192 0.54 -48.00 39.99
C ASP A 192 0.55 -47.40 38.56
N LEU A 193 -0.35 -46.46 38.27
CA LEU A 193 -0.38 -45.74 37.00
C LEU A 193 0.93 -44.97 36.78
N HIS A 194 1.74 -45.45 35.83
CA HIS A 194 2.87 -44.68 35.33
C HIS A 194 2.35 -43.45 34.57
N PRO A 195 3.01 -42.28 34.68
CA PRO A 195 2.58 -41.11 33.94
C PRO A 195 2.57 -41.36 32.43
N ILE A 196 1.53 -40.89 31.75
CA ILE A 196 1.49 -40.89 30.29
C ILE A 196 2.33 -39.72 29.79
N ASP A 197 3.35 -40.02 29.00
CA ASP A 197 4.22 -39.03 28.40
C ASP A 197 3.56 -38.44 27.14
N ILE A 198 3.39 -37.11 27.11
CA ILE A 198 2.86 -36.36 25.97
C ILE A 198 3.91 -35.36 25.51
N HIS A 199 4.30 -35.51 24.24
CA HIS A 199 5.26 -34.63 23.58
C HIS A 199 4.51 -33.50 22.88
N LEU A 200 4.74 -32.27 23.34
CA LEU A 200 4.07 -31.07 22.85
C LEU A 200 4.96 -30.36 21.84
N THR A 201 4.40 -30.04 20.67
CA THR A 201 5.06 -29.22 19.65
C THR A 201 4.31 -27.92 19.46
N ARG A 202 5.05 -26.81 19.30
CA ARG A 202 4.43 -25.51 19.00
C ARG A 202 3.66 -25.58 17.67
N MET A 203 2.49 -24.95 17.63
CA MET A 203 1.65 -24.85 16.43
C MET A 203 2.11 -23.76 15.44
N MET A 204 3.15 -23.01 15.82
CA MET A 204 3.70 -21.87 15.06
C MET A 204 5.19 -22.03 14.78
N ALA A 205 5.69 -21.30 13.79
CA ALA A 205 7.10 -21.05 13.52
C ALA A 205 7.54 -19.73 14.19
N LYS A 206 8.79 -19.65 14.66
CA LYS A 206 9.45 -18.41 15.07
C LYS A 206 10.34 -17.92 13.92
N ILE A 207 10.19 -16.67 13.52
CA ILE A 207 11.02 -16.04 12.48
C ILE A 207 11.80 -14.89 13.10
N SER A 208 13.13 -15.01 13.11
CA SER A 208 14.06 -13.97 13.54
C SER A 208 14.71 -13.34 12.31
N PHE A 209 14.27 -12.15 11.94
CA PHE A 209 14.73 -11.43 10.75
C PHE A 209 15.63 -10.25 11.11
N LYS A 210 16.76 -10.10 10.41
CA LYS A 210 17.52 -8.85 10.38
C LYS A 210 18.05 -8.56 8.99
N TYR A 211 18.25 -7.28 8.71
CA TYR A 211 19.03 -6.86 7.55
C TYR A 211 20.35 -6.20 7.99
N VAL A 212 21.39 -6.37 7.19
CA VAL A 212 22.70 -5.74 7.41
C VAL A 212 23.11 -5.03 6.13
N THR A 213 23.36 -3.73 6.22
CA THR A 213 23.77 -2.90 5.09
C THR A 213 25.29 -2.74 5.08
N ALA A 214 25.94 -3.13 3.98
CA ALA A 214 27.37 -2.92 3.79
C ALA A 214 27.67 -1.45 3.44
N ALA A 215 28.94 -1.03 3.60
CA ALA A 215 29.37 0.34 3.28
C ALA A 215 29.05 0.74 1.83
N ALA A 216 29.20 -0.19 0.88
CA ALA A 216 28.88 0.02 -0.54
C ALA A 216 27.37 0.14 -0.84
N ALA A 217 26.51 -0.11 0.15
CA ALA A 217 25.06 0.04 0.10
C ALA A 217 24.54 1.14 1.03
N SER A 218 25.41 2.01 1.56
CA SER A 218 25.05 3.07 2.53
C SER A 218 24.03 4.10 2.03
N ASN A 219 23.83 4.17 0.71
CA ASN A 219 22.82 5.00 0.07
C ASN A 219 21.43 4.36 0.02
N LEU A 220 21.29 3.08 0.38
CA LEU A 220 20.00 2.41 0.49
C LEU A 220 19.43 2.57 1.90
N VAL A 221 18.18 3.04 1.98
CA VAL A 221 17.45 3.24 3.22
C VAL A 221 16.21 2.36 3.21
N VAL A 222 16.12 1.46 4.19
CA VAL A 222 14.93 0.65 4.44
C VAL A 222 13.92 1.51 5.18
N ASN A 223 12.74 1.71 4.59
CA ASN A 223 11.69 2.54 5.18
C ASN A 223 10.54 1.71 5.78
N ARG A 224 10.31 0.50 5.27
CA ARG A 224 9.25 -0.40 5.75
C ARG A 224 9.63 -1.86 5.51
N VAL A 225 9.17 -2.75 6.39
CA VAL A 225 9.26 -4.21 6.24
C VAL A 225 7.88 -4.80 6.43
N ILE A 226 7.47 -5.65 5.49
CA ILE A 226 6.16 -6.32 5.48
C ILE A 226 6.38 -7.80 5.30
N ILE A 227 5.72 -8.61 6.11
CA ILE A 227 5.62 -10.05 5.95
C ILE A 227 4.34 -10.32 5.19
N ASN A 228 4.41 -11.02 4.06
CA ASN A 228 3.27 -11.26 3.19
C ASN A 228 2.97 -12.74 3.09
N ASN A 229 1.70 -13.06 2.82
CA ASN A 229 1.17 -14.42 2.71
C ASN A 229 1.24 -15.22 4.01
N MET A 230 0.99 -14.55 5.14
CA MET A 230 0.83 -15.22 6.42
C MET A 230 -0.55 -15.89 6.47
N PRO A 231 -0.64 -17.21 6.69
CA PRO A 231 -1.93 -17.88 6.81
C PRO A 231 -2.75 -17.34 7.99
N MET A 232 -4.07 -17.34 7.84
CA MET A 232 -4.99 -16.90 8.89
C MET A 232 -5.30 -17.97 9.93
N ASN A 233 -4.96 -19.24 9.68
CA ASN A 233 -5.32 -20.37 10.52
C ASN A 233 -4.13 -21.34 10.75
N MET A 234 -4.11 -21.97 11.91
CA MET A 234 -3.21 -23.04 12.30
C MET A 234 -3.93 -24.39 12.27
N ARG A 235 -3.21 -25.42 11.83
CA ARG A 235 -3.67 -26.80 11.85
C ARG A 235 -3.38 -27.42 13.21
N MET A 236 -4.32 -28.22 13.72
CA MET A 236 -4.18 -28.92 15.00
C MET A 236 -2.98 -29.88 14.98
N GLU A 237 -2.91 -30.76 13.99
CA GLU A 237 -1.78 -31.69 13.81
C GLU A 237 -0.66 -31.13 12.91
N GLU A 238 0.53 -31.73 13.00
CA GLU A 238 1.63 -31.44 12.08
C GLU A 238 1.26 -31.82 10.64
N THR A 239 1.75 -31.02 9.69
CA THR A 239 1.55 -31.31 8.27
C THR A 239 2.50 -32.43 7.83
N PRO A 240 2.02 -33.49 7.17
CA PRO A 240 2.88 -34.53 6.60
C PRO A 240 4.00 -33.93 5.74
N LYS A 241 5.22 -34.44 5.83
CA LYS A 241 6.43 -33.83 5.21
C LYS A 241 6.34 -33.63 3.68
N GLU A 242 5.51 -34.40 2.99
CA GLU A 242 5.36 -34.32 1.53
C GLU A 242 4.21 -33.40 1.08
N GLU A 243 3.45 -32.84 2.02
CA GLU A 243 2.26 -32.04 1.72
C GLU A 243 2.50 -30.53 1.82
N ASN A 244 1.75 -29.78 1.01
CA ASN A 244 1.63 -28.33 1.16
C ASN A 244 0.59 -28.00 2.23
N TYR A 245 0.78 -26.87 2.90
CA TYR A 245 -0.16 -26.35 3.89
C TYR A 245 -0.10 -24.81 3.93
N PRO A 246 -1.22 -24.08 4.01
CA PRO A 246 -2.59 -24.58 3.91
C PRO A 246 -2.88 -25.30 2.59
N THR A 247 -3.86 -26.20 2.61
CA THR A 247 -4.23 -27.00 1.44
C THR A 247 -5.00 -26.17 0.41
N GLY A 248 -4.81 -26.48 -0.88
CA GLY A 248 -5.49 -25.79 -1.98
C GLY A 248 -4.85 -24.44 -2.35
N GLU A 249 -5.43 -23.76 -3.33
CA GLU A 249 -4.91 -22.48 -3.85
C GLU A 249 -5.62 -21.25 -3.28
N ASP A 250 -6.82 -21.41 -2.69
CA ASP A 250 -7.73 -20.30 -2.34
C ASP A 250 -7.74 -19.90 -0.86
N PHE A 251 -6.83 -20.44 -0.03
CA PHE A 251 -6.78 -20.11 1.41
C PHE A 251 -6.49 -18.63 1.69
N GLU A 252 -7.10 -18.08 2.73
CA GLU A 252 -6.91 -16.68 3.10
C GLU A 252 -5.53 -16.43 3.71
N THR A 253 -4.95 -15.30 3.35
CA THR A 253 -3.70 -14.81 3.92
C THR A 253 -3.83 -13.34 4.28
N ARG A 254 -2.97 -12.90 5.20
CA ARG A 254 -2.76 -11.49 5.49
C ARG A 254 -1.31 -11.08 5.32
N SER A 255 -1.10 -9.78 5.38
CA SER A 255 0.22 -9.17 5.46
C SER A 255 0.37 -8.44 6.78
N VAL A 256 1.51 -8.61 7.44
CA VAL A 256 1.84 -7.93 8.70
C VAL A 256 2.94 -6.91 8.43
N THR A 257 2.70 -5.65 8.78
CA THR A 257 3.71 -4.61 8.73
C THR A 257 4.41 -4.56 10.08
N LEU A 258 5.75 -4.60 10.07
CA LEU A 258 6.52 -4.41 11.29
C LEU A 258 6.63 -2.90 11.57
N ASP A 259 5.95 -2.38 12.59
CA ASP A 259 5.98 -0.94 12.90
C ASP A 259 7.15 -0.61 13.83
N ASN A 260 8.36 -0.59 13.25
CA ASN A 260 9.60 -0.48 13.99
C ASN A 260 10.50 0.65 13.44
N ASN A 261 11.31 1.27 14.32
CA ASN A 261 12.44 2.11 13.91
C ASN A 261 13.53 1.24 13.26
N PHE A 262 13.37 0.99 11.96
CA PHE A 262 14.24 0.09 11.21
C PHE A 262 15.69 0.56 11.22
N SER A 263 16.58 -0.29 11.73
CA SER A 263 18.03 -0.05 11.67
C SER A 263 18.78 -1.31 11.28
N SER A 264 19.89 -1.11 10.55
CA SER A 264 20.78 -2.20 10.13
C SER A 264 21.32 -2.94 11.35
N GLY A 265 21.17 -4.26 11.38
CA GLY A 265 21.63 -5.14 12.45
C GLY A 265 20.62 -5.42 13.55
N LYS A 266 19.54 -4.63 13.68
CA LYS A 266 18.46 -4.90 14.64
C LYS A 266 17.70 -6.16 14.21
N VAL A 267 17.43 -7.05 15.17
CA VAL A 267 16.64 -8.27 15.00
C VAL A 267 15.18 -7.96 15.26
N TYR A 268 14.30 -8.50 14.42
CA TYR A 268 12.85 -8.46 14.56
C TYR A 268 12.36 -9.90 14.61
N THR A 269 11.57 -10.21 15.62
CA THR A 269 11.09 -11.56 15.89
C THR A 269 9.58 -11.58 15.72
N PHE A 270 9.07 -12.57 15.00
CA PHE A 270 7.63 -12.77 14.86
C PHE A 270 7.27 -14.25 14.76
N TYR A 271 6.02 -14.57 15.07
CA TYR A 271 5.46 -15.91 15.04
C TYR A 271 4.41 -16.01 13.96
N MET A 272 4.26 -17.22 13.41
CA MET A 272 3.26 -17.45 12.36
C MET A 272 2.87 -18.93 12.24
N PRO A 273 1.68 -19.23 11.69
CA PRO A 273 1.31 -20.59 11.29
C PRO A 273 2.27 -21.16 10.24
N ALA A 274 2.29 -22.48 10.06
CA ALA A 274 3.03 -23.08 8.96
C ALA A 274 2.53 -22.58 7.58
N ASN A 275 3.46 -22.31 6.65
CA ASN A 275 3.17 -22.04 5.24
C ASN A 275 4.18 -22.82 4.39
N ARG A 276 3.71 -23.91 3.78
CA ARG A 276 4.49 -24.89 3.02
C ARG A 276 4.05 -24.89 1.57
N ARG A 277 4.93 -24.43 0.69
CA ARG A 277 4.69 -24.34 -0.77
C ARG A 277 5.63 -25.19 -1.62
N GLY A 278 6.36 -26.10 -0.99
CA GLY A 278 7.22 -27.07 -1.69
C GLY A 278 8.56 -26.48 -2.11
N THR A 279 9.19 -27.12 -3.09
CA THR A 279 10.51 -26.76 -3.61
C THR A 279 10.48 -26.56 -5.13
N SER A 280 11.47 -25.83 -5.66
CA SER A 280 11.72 -25.72 -7.10
C SER A 280 13.07 -26.34 -7.50
N SER A 281 13.40 -26.32 -8.79
CA SER A 281 14.70 -26.75 -9.31
C SER A 281 15.77 -25.64 -9.32
N ASN A 282 15.49 -24.45 -8.76
CA ASN A 282 16.41 -23.32 -8.82
C ASN A 282 17.67 -23.54 -7.95
N THR A 283 18.82 -23.09 -8.44
CA THR A 283 20.09 -23.19 -7.71
C THR A 283 20.79 -21.83 -7.52
N ASP A 284 20.23 -20.75 -8.04
CA ASP A 284 20.79 -19.40 -7.91
C ASP A 284 19.91 -18.55 -6.98
N PRO A 285 20.43 -18.08 -5.83
CA PRO A 285 19.66 -17.23 -4.91
C PRO A 285 19.10 -15.95 -5.54
N LYS A 286 19.73 -15.45 -6.61
CA LYS A 286 19.27 -14.27 -7.34
C LYS A 286 17.97 -14.53 -8.11
N LEU A 287 17.73 -15.79 -8.49
CA LEU A 287 16.60 -16.20 -9.32
C LEU A 287 15.49 -16.88 -8.51
N LYS A 288 15.61 -17.00 -7.18
CA LYS A 288 14.60 -17.66 -6.34
C LYS A 288 13.19 -17.06 -6.53
N ASN A 289 13.08 -15.76 -6.81
CA ASN A 289 11.77 -15.15 -7.00
C ASN A 289 11.10 -15.55 -8.32
N ASN A 290 11.86 -16.06 -9.29
CA ASN A 290 11.35 -16.40 -10.61
C ASN A 290 10.52 -17.68 -10.53
N GLY A 291 9.21 -17.55 -10.76
CA GLY A 291 8.29 -18.67 -10.65
C GLY A 291 8.08 -19.17 -9.22
N ALA A 292 8.32 -18.32 -8.21
CA ALA A 292 7.96 -18.64 -6.83
C ALA A 292 6.48 -19.06 -6.75
N PRO A 293 6.15 -20.12 -5.99
CA PRO A 293 4.76 -20.60 -5.88
C PRO A 293 3.83 -19.49 -5.38
N ASP A 294 2.58 -19.51 -5.86
CA ASP A 294 1.56 -18.58 -5.37
C ASP A 294 1.43 -18.69 -3.83
N LYS A 295 1.10 -17.59 -3.16
CA LYS A 295 0.98 -17.53 -1.68
C LYS A 295 2.16 -18.07 -0.87
N ALA A 296 3.35 -18.26 -1.45
CA ALA A 296 4.56 -18.54 -0.68
C ALA A 296 4.90 -17.36 0.23
N LEU A 297 5.34 -17.65 1.45
CA LEU A 297 5.67 -16.62 2.43
C LEU A 297 6.92 -15.84 2.02
N TYR A 298 6.86 -14.51 2.10
CA TYR A 298 8.03 -13.66 1.87
C TYR A 298 8.05 -12.44 2.78
N VAL A 299 9.28 -11.98 3.05
CA VAL A 299 9.53 -10.67 3.64
C VAL A 299 9.81 -9.68 2.51
N GLN A 300 9.12 -8.55 2.52
CA GLN A 300 9.29 -7.48 1.56
C GLN A 300 9.77 -6.21 2.26
N LEU A 301 10.86 -5.62 1.76
CA LEU A 301 11.38 -4.35 2.25
C LEU A 301 11.10 -3.25 1.23
N PHE A 302 10.56 -2.14 1.68
CA PHE A 302 10.48 -0.92 0.89
C PHE A 302 11.77 -0.11 1.08
N VAL A 303 12.59 -0.04 0.04
CA VAL A 303 13.95 0.53 0.08
C VAL A 303 14.06 1.71 -0.87
N SER A 304 14.45 2.87 -0.35
CA SER A 304 14.75 4.05 -1.16
C SER A 304 16.24 4.17 -1.41
N SER A 305 16.65 4.56 -2.61
CA SER A 305 18.05 4.83 -2.94
C SER A 305 18.33 6.33 -2.99
N LYS A 306 19.30 6.78 -2.20
CA LYS A 306 19.89 8.12 -2.28
C LYS A 306 20.71 8.30 -3.56
N SER A 307 21.24 7.21 -4.11
CA SER A 307 22.05 7.26 -5.33
C SER A 307 21.26 7.55 -6.57
N ASN A 308 19.97 7.21 -6.68
CA ASN A 308 19.18 7.51 -7.88
C ASN A 308 17.78 8.08 -7.63
N GLY A 309 17.37 8.20 -6.37
CA GLY A 309 16.08 8.75 -5.97
C GLY A 309 14.89 7.84 -6.26
N SER A 310 15.13 6.62 -6.73
CA SER A 310 14.09 5.62 -6.97
C SER A 310 13.76 4.85 -5.68
N ASN A 311 12.59 4.21 -5.68
CA ASN A 311 12.09 3.38 -4.59
C ASN A 311 11.89 1.94 -5.10
N TYR A 312 12.22 0.97 -4.25
CA TYR A 312 12.32 -0.43 -4.60
C TYR A 312 11.60 -1.31 -3.58
N LEU A 313 11.15 -2.48 -4.04
CA LEU A 313 10.68 -3.60 -3.24
C LEU A 313 11.72 -4.71 -3.31
N TYR A 314 12.28 -5.05 -2.17
CA TYR A 314 13.19 -6.20 -2.02
C TYR A 314 12.34 -7.35 -1.48
N THR A 315 12.08 -8.35 -2.32
CA THR A 315 11.20 -9.48 -1.98
C THR A 315 12.05 -10.71 -1.70
N ILE A 316 11.95 -11.25 -0.48
CA ILE A 316 12.76 -12.38 0.00
C ILE A 316 11.82 -13.52 0.42
N TYR A 317 11.68 -14.53 -0.44
CA TYR A 317 10.92 -15.74 -0.12
C TYR A 317 11.63 -16.59 0.92
N LEU A 318 10.87 -16.97 1.95
CA LEU A 318 11.38 -17.75 3.09
C LEU A 318 11.30 -19.26 2.81
N GLY A 319 12.09 -20.02 3.55
CA GLY A 319 12.19 -21.48 3.44
C GLY A 319 13.47 -21.99 4.09
N GLU A 320 13.81 -23.26 3.87
CA GLU A 320 15.03 -23.89 4.40
C GLU A 320 16.33 -23.33 3.81
N ASN A 321 16.27 -22.75 2.61
CA ASN A 321 17.44 -22.24 1.89
C ASN A 321 17.13 -20.98 1.07
N ASP A 322 18.16 -20.39 0.47
CA ASP A 322 18.08 -19.18 -0.34
C ASP A 322 17.88 -19.43 -1.83
N THR A 323 17.75 -20.70 -2.29
CA THR A 323 17.65 -21.06 -3.71
C THR A 323 16.27 -21.56 -4.12
N ASN A 324 15.68 -22.55 -3.45
CA ASN A 324 14.53 -23.26 -3.99
C ASN A 324 13.49 -23.76 -2.98
N ASP A 325 13.69 -23.65 -1.69
CA ASP A 325 12.69 -24.08 -0.71
C ASP A 325 11.77 -22.93 -0.30
N TYR A 326 10.46 -23.21 -0.22
CA TYR A 326 9.40 -22.26 0.15
C TYR A 326 8.58 -22.77 1.35
N ASN A 327 9.20 -23.56 2.22
CA ASN A 327 8.53 -24.20 3.35
C ASN A 327 8.89 -23.55 4.68
N VAL A 328 7.89 -22.96 5.32
CA VAL A 328 7.91 -22.53 6.72
C VAL A 328 7.06 -23.51 7.54
N ARG A 329 7.68 -24.18 8.51
CA ARG A 329 7.06 -25.24 9.30
C ARG A 329 6.83 -24.80 10.74
N ARG A 330 5.80 -25.33 11.39
CA ARG A 330 5.59 -25.13 12.83
C ARG A 330 6.72 -25.77 13.64
N ASN A 331 6.90 -25.34 14.88
CA ASN A 331 7.98 -25.77 15.77
C ASN A 331 9.38 -25.65 15.14
N HIS A 332 9.60 -24.62 14.33
CA HIS A 332 10.90 -24.29 13.74
C HIS A 332 11.24 -22.82 14.00
N ASN A 333 12.53 -22.56 14.17
CA ASN A 333 13.09 -21.23 14.30
C ASN A 333 13.85 -20.89 13.01
N TYR A 334 13.44 -19.85 12.30
CA TYR A 334 14.07 -19.39 11.06
C TYR A 334 14.87 -18.11 11.31
N ASN A 335 16.19 -18.23 11.25
CA ASN A 335 17.09 -17.11 11.43
C ASN A 335 17.56 -16.54 10.10
N ILE A 336 17.00 -15.39 9.74
CA ILE A 336 17.19 -14.76 8.44
C ILE A 336 18.08 -13.53 8.59
N THR A 337 19.20 -13.53 7.87
CA THR A 337 20.03 -12.33 7.69
C THR A 337 20.03 -11.91 6.23
N LEU A 338 19.33 -10.84 5.90
CA LEU A 338 19.42 -10.20 4.59
C LEU A 338 20.67 -9.30 4.54
N LYS A 339 21.66 -9.67 3.73
CA LYS A 339 22.85 -8.85 3.50
C LYS A 339 22.67 -7.97 2.27
N ILE A 340 22.58 -6.67 2.48
CA ILE A 340 22.52 -5.67 1.40
C ILE A 340 23.96 -5.23 1.11
N ASN A 341 24.61 -5.93 0.18
CA ASN A 341 26.05 -5.78 -0.08
C ASN A 341 26.40 -4.59 -0.98
N SER A 342 25.50 -4.21 -1.89
CA SER A 342 25.67 -3.10 -2.82
C SER A 342 24.32 -2.56 -3.29
N GLU A 343 24.34 -1.54 -4.14
CA GLU A 343 23.15 -1.05 -4.85
C GLU A 343 22.82 -1.84 -6.13
N GLY A 344 23.62 -2.87 -6.43
CA GLY A 344 23.33 -3.79 -7.53
C GLY A 344 21.98 -4.47 -7.32
N ARG A 345 21.25 -4.68 -8.42
CA ARG A 345 19.92 -5.28 -8.41
C ARG A 345 19.94 -6.60 -9.16
N ASP A 346 19.11 -7.51 -8.70
CA ASP A 346 18.75 -8.76 -9.37
C ASP A 346 17.23 -8.95 -9.29
N ASP A 347 16.76 -10.13 -9.68
CA ASP A 347 15.35 -10.47 -9.82
C ASP A 347 14.55 -10.42 -8.51
N ARG A 348 15.22 -10.25 -7.36
CA ARG A 348 14.58 -10.01 -6.07
C ARG A 348 14.19 -8.56 -5.82
N VAL A 349 14.72 -7.63 -6.62
CA VAL A 349 14.58 -6.18 -6.43
C VAL A 349 13.79 -5.58 -7.59
N LEU A 350 12.54 -5.21 -7.32
CA LEU A 350 11.67 -4.52 -8.27
C LEU A 350 11.55 -3.05 -7.91
N ALA A 351 11.35 -2.17 -8.89
CA ALA A 351 10.92 -0.81 -8.61
C ALA A 351 9.53 -0.86 -7.97
N ALA A 352 9.33 -0.06 -6.92
CA ALA A 352 8.06 0.01 -6.23
C ALA A 352 6.97 0.54 -7.17
N PRO A 353 5.78 -0.07 -7.19
CA PRO A 353 4.74 0.26 -8.14
C PRO A 353 4.28 1.72 -7.97
N ALA A 354 4.08 2.42 -9.08
CA ALA A 354 3.51 3.75 -9.16
C ALA A 354 3.13 4.08 -10.61
N ASN A 355 2.50 5.23 -10.83
CA ASN A 355 2.26 5.74 -12.20
C ASN A 355 3.46 6.50 -12.78
N CYS A 356 4.37 6.97 -11.92
CA CYS A 356 5.59 7.64 -12.35
C CYS A 356 6.81 6.90 -11.78
N PHE A 357 7.81 6.67 -12.64
CA PHE A 357 9.12 6.19 -12.22
C PHE A 357 10.19 7.24 -12.51
N VAL A 358 11.04 7.49 -11.52
CA VAL A 358 12.17 8.42 -11.66
C VAL A 358 13.46 7.63 -11.87
N LEU A 359 14.20 7.97 -12.92
CA LEU A 359 15.48 7.35 -13.28
C LEU A 359 16.58 8.40 -13.48
N GLY A 360 17.82 8.05 -13.17
CA GLY A 360 19.00 8.74 -13.68
C GLY A 360 19.32 8.37 -15.12
N HIS A 361 20.44 8.85 -15.65
CA HIS A 361 20.93 8.53 -17.00
C HIS A 361 21.53 7.13 -17.10
N ASN A 362 21.22 6.41 -18.17
CA ASN A 362 21.67 5.03 -18.43
C ASN A 362 21.34 4.07 -17.28
N GLU A 363 20.24 4.34 -16.58
CA GLU A 363 19.75 3.48 -15.51
C GLU A 363 18.69 2.54 -16.04
N GLU A 364 18.50 1.44 -15.32
CA GLU A 364 17.46 0.46 -15.58
C GLU A 364 16.57 0.30 -14.36
N ILE A 365 15.28 0.20 -14.62
CA ILE A 365 14.30 -0.32 -13.66
C ILE A 365 13.61 -1.55 -14.24
N MET A 366 13.17 -2.40 -13.33
CA MET A 366 12.33 -3.56 -13.59
C MET A 366 11.17 -3.51 -12.60
N PHE A 367 9.94 -3.70 -13.03
CA PHE A 367 8.77 -3.68 -12.15
C PHE A 367 7.72 -4.71 -12.58
N ASP A 368 6.93 -5.16 -11.60
CA ASP A 368 5.73 -5.97 -11.85
C ASP A 368 4.57 -5.04 -12.23
N PRO A 369 4.01 -5.17 -13.46
CA PRO A 369 2.91 -4.32 -13.88
C PRO A 369 1.53 -4.78 -13.37
N TYR A 370 1.43 -5.93 -12.68
CA TYR A 370 0.17 -6.51 -12.21
C TYR A 370 -0.10 -6.32 -10.72
N ASN A 371 0.91 -5.98 -9.93
CA ASN A 371 0.77 -5.79 -8.50
C ASN A 371 0.81 -4.30 -8.11
N ARG A 372 -0.22 -3.86 -7.36
CA ARG A 372 -0.36 -2.52 -6.81
C ARG A 372 -1.08 -2.57 -5.47
N THR A 373 -0.64 -1.76 -4.53
CA THR A 373 -1.12 -1.76 -3.13
C THR A 373 -1.83 -0.47 -2.74
N GLU A 374 -1.93 0.50 -3.65
CA GLU A 374 -2.58 1.78 -3.35
C GLU A 374 -4.10 1.63 -3.19
N THR A 375 -4.60 2.08 -2.04
CA THR A 375 -5.99 1.96 -1.59
C THR A 375 -6.77 3.27 -1.68
N GLY A 376 -6.08 4.41 -1.85
CA GLY A 376 -6.70 5.74 -1.85
C GLY A 376 -7.86 5.82 -2.84
N GLY A 377 -9.02 6.26 -2.34
CA GLY A 377 -10.26 6.36 -3.13
C GLY A 377 -11.05 5.05 -3.31
N GLY A 378 -10.53 3.92 -2.83
CA GLY A 378 -11.20 2.61 -2.84
C GLY A 378 -11.14 1.87 -4.17
N TRP A 379 -10.19 2.21 -5.05
CA TRP A 379 -10.04 1.59 -6.36
C TRP A 379 -9.25 0.28 -6.29
N LYS A 380 -9.64 -0.71 -7.08
CA LYS A 380 -8.92 -2.00 -7.19
C LYS A 380 -8.19 -2.08 -8.52
N TYR A 381 -6.88 -2.34 -8.49
CA TYR A 381 -6.06 -2.34 -9.70
C TYR A 381 -6.42 -3.47 -10.67
N SER A 382 -6.83 -4.62 -10.13
CA SER A 382 -7.29 -5.79 -10.89
C SER A 382 -8.55 -5.55 -11.72
N ASP A 383 -9.27 -4.45 -11.46
CA ASP A 383 -10.37 -4.01 -12.32
C ASP A 383 -9.89 -3.44 -13.65
N TYR A 384 -8.63 -3.02 -13.75
CA TYR A 384 -8.05 -2.39 -14.95
C TYR A 384 -6.94 -3.22 -15.58
N VAL A 385 -6.08 -3.84 -14.77
CA VAL A 385 -4.92 -4.63 -15.20
C VAL A 385 -4.98 -5.98 -14.50
N ASN A 386 -5.11 -7.06 -15.27
CA ASN A 386 -5.30 -8.39 -14.69
C ASN A 386 -4.77 -9.48 -15.63
N LYS A 387 -3.77 -10.21 -15.15
CA LYS A 387 -3.08 -11.27 -15.91
C LYS A 387 -4.03 -12.40 -16.34
N LYS A 388 -5.09 -12.67 -15.57
CA LYS A 388 -6.08 -13.73 -15.83
C LYS A 388 -7.17 -13.30 -16.82
N VAL A 389 -7.27 -12.03 -17.20
CA VAL A 389 -8.31 -11.49 -18.10
C VAL A 389 -7.69 -11.01 -19.40
N ALA A 390 -7.98 -11.66 -20.52
CA ALA A 390 -7.30 -11.40 -21.80
C ALA A 390 -7.30 -9.92 -22.26
N SER A 391 -8.41 -9.20 -22.07
CA SER A 391 -8.50 -7.78 -22.43
C SER A 391 -7.71 -6.84 -21.52
N LYS A 392 -7.34 -7.30 -20.32
CA LYS A 392 -6.58 -6.57 -19.28
C LYS A 392 -5.16 -7.12 -19.08
N ARG A 393 -4.79 -8.16 -19.82
CA ARG A 393 -3.45 -8.75 -19.79
C ARG A 393 -2.54 -7.97 -20.71
N ILE A 394 -1.34 -7.65 -20.25
CA ILE A 394 -0.31 -6.97 -21.03
C ILE A 394 0.48 -8.03 -21.81
N GLU A 395 0.37 -7.97 -23.13
CA GLU A 395 1.09 -8.83 -24.07
C GLU A 395 2.44 -8.18 -24.45
N THR A 396 2.41 -6.90 -24.82
CA THR A 396 3.60 -6.13 -25.22
C THR A 396 3.66 -4.78 -24.53
N VAL A 397 4.86 -4.18 -24.46
CA VAL A 397 5.07 -2.83 -23.91
C VAL A 397 5.92 -2.01 -24.89
N LYS A 398 5.57 -0.74 -25.09
CA LYS A 398 6.26 0.17 -26.02
C LYS A 398 6.31 1.58 -25.45
N VAL A 399 7.26 2.38 -25.91
CA VAL A 399 7.23 3.84 -25.70
C VAL A 399 6.07 4.39 -26.51
N LEU A 400 5.11 5.02 -25.83
CA LEU A 400 4.00 5.71 -26.46
C LEU A 400 4.47 7.07 -27.00
N TRP A 401 5.21 7.81 -26.19
CA TRP A 401 5.92 9.01 -26.59
C TRP A 401 7.08 9.31 -25.65
N GLN A 402 8.07 10.05 -26.14
CA GLN A 402 9.18 10.55 -25.33
C GLN A 402 9.63 11.92 -25.83
N GLU A 403 10.18 12.74 -24.96
CA GLU A 403 11.11 13.77 -25.44
C GLU A 403 12.31 13.09 -26.09
N GLN A 404 12.82 13.67 -27.18
CA GLN A 404 13.89 13.07 -27.99
C GLN A 404 15.06 12.59 -27.12
N ASN A 405 15.43 11.31 -27.23
CA ASN A 405 16.52 10.66 -26.51
C ASN A 405 16.36 10.50 -24.99
N VAL A 406 15.16 10.60 -24.42
CA VAL A 406 14.94 10.27 -23.00
C VAL A 406 15.08 8.77 -22.73
N ILE A 407 14.42 7.93 -23.53
CA ILE A 407 14.57 6.47 -23.54
C ILE A 407 15.49 6.04 -24.71
N GLY A 408 15.35 6.70 -25.86
CA GLY A 408 16.07 6.38 -27.10
C GLY A 408 15.31 5.42 -28.01
N ASP A 409 15.99 4.89 -29.02
CA ASP A 409 15.42 3.97 -30.01
C ASP A 409 15.19 2.58 -29.40
N ASN A 410 13.94 2.13 -29.41
CA ASN A 410 13.49 0.83 -28.91
C ASN A 410 12.99 -0.10 -30.04
N SER A 411 13.41 0.15 -31.29
CA SER A 411 13.04 -0.67 -32.46
C SER A 411 13.64 -2.07 -32.44
N ASN A 412 14.83 -2.24 -31.87
CA ASN A 412 15.51 -3.52 -31.81
C ASN A 412 15.17 -4.28 -30.52
N GLN A 413 14.22 -5.21 -30.62
CA GLN A 413 13.80 -6.07 -29.51
C GLN A 413 14.59 -7.38 -29.39
N THR A 414 15.40 -7.73 -30.40
CA THR A 414 16.14 -9.00 -30.42
C THR A 414 17.50 -8.91 -29.73
N ASP A 415 18.15 -7.74 -29.78
CA ASP A 415 19.46 -7.49 -29.16
C ASP A 415 19.28 -6.94 -27.73
N PRO A 416 19.64 -7.70 -26.67
CA PRO A 416 19.51 -7.25 -25.27
C PRO A 416 20.21 -5.92 -24.96
N ALA A 417 21.29 -5.58 -25.68
CA ALA A 417 22.03 -4.33 -25.49
C ALA A 417 21.31 -3.12 -26.10
N LYS A 418 20.44 -3.34 -27.09
CA LYS A 418 19.68 -2.30 -27.80
C LYS A 418 18.24 -2.17 -27.32
N ARG A 419 17.68 -3.19 -26.68
CA ARG A 419 16.40 -3.07 -25.98
C ARG A 419 16.42 -1.93 -24.97
N ARG A 420 15.32 -1.19 -24.89
CA ARG A 420 15.12 -0.12 -23.92
C ARG A 420 13.86 -0.32 -23.09
N VAL A 421 12.78 -0.77 -23.70
CA VAL A 421 11.51 -1.09 -23.03
C VAL A 421 11.01 -2.44 -23.54
N TRP A 422 10.83 -3.41 -22.64
CA TRP A 422 10.36 -4.75 -22.99
C TRP A 422 9.67 -5.42 -21.78
N LYS A 423 8.90 -6.48 -22.07
CA LYS A 423 8.33 -7.40 -21.08
C LYS A 423 9.11 -8.70 -21.13
N ASP A 424 9.53 -9.23 -19.98
CA ASP A 424 10.25 -10.51 -19.92
C ASP A 424 9.30 -11.72 -19.82
N GLU A 425 9.89 -12.91 -19.65
CA GLU A 425 9.15 -14.18 -19.56
C GLU A 425 8.39 -14.37 -18.22
N TYR A 426 8.73 -13.58 -17.20
CA TYR A 426 8.04 -13.54 -15.90
C TYR A 426 7.02 -12.40 -15.82
N ASP A 427 6.70 -11.79 -16.97
CA ASP A 427 5.77 -10.68 -17.14
C ASP A 427 6.19 -9.36 -16.47
N ARG A 428 7.47 -9.19 -16.17
CA ARG A 428 8.03 -7.94 -15.62
C ARG A 428 8.35 -6.98 -16.75
N ILE A 429 8.16 -5.69 -16.50
CA ILE A 429 8.49 -4.63 -17.45
C ILE A 429 9.85 -4.04 -17.09
N HIS A 430 10.73 -3.95 -18.07
CA HIS A 430 12.01 -3.29 -17.97
C HIS A 430 12.00 -1.97 -18.73
N VAL A 431 12.69 -0.96 -18.18
CA VAL A 431 12.87 0.35 -18.79
C VAL A 431 14.31 0.81 -18.57
N LYS A 432 15.01 1.12 -19.66
CA LYS A 432 16.35 1.72 -19.67
C LYS A 432 16.27 3.17 -20.16
N SER A 433 16.76 4.10 -19.34
CA SER A 433 16.91 5.49 -19.74
C SER A 433 18.16 5.70 -20.61
N ALA A 434 18.19 6.79 -21.36
CA ALA A 434 19.37 7.25 -22.09
C ALA A 434 20.04 8.41 -21.33
N LYS A 435 20.54 9.45 -22.02
CA LYS A 435 21.40 10.50 -21.46
C LYS A 435 20.74 11.88 -21.40
N THR A 436 19.42 11.92 -21.46
CA THR A 436 18.66 13.17 -21.55
C THR A 436 17.65 13.24 -20.41
N ASN A 437 17.73 14.28 -19.58
CA ASN A 437 16.66 14.62 -18.66
C ASN A 437 15.40 14.94 -19.45
N GLY A 438 14.26 14.44 -19.00
CA GLY A 438 12.98 14.70 -19.64
C GLY A 438 11.95 13.61 -19.35
N ASN A 439 10.90 13.62 -20.16
CA ASN A 439 9.69 12.87 -19.94
C ASN A 439 9.45 11.86 -21.05
N ALA A 440 8.96 10.69 -20.68
CA ALA A 440 8.41 9.72 -21.60
C ALA A 440 7.19 9.04 -20.99
N VAL A 441 6.33 8.49 -21.83
CA VAL A 441 5.26 7.60 -21.41
C VAL A 441 5.43 6.28 -22.13
N ILE A 442 5.43 5.19 -21.38
CA ILE A 442 5.35 3.83 -21.90
C ILE A 442 3.93 3.29 -21.69
N ALA A 443 3.49 2.37 -22.54
CA ALA A 443 2.18 1.76 -22.46
C ALA A 443 2.27 0.24 -22.62
N GLY A 444 1.47 -0.47 -21.83
CA GLY A 444 1.23 -1.90 -21.94
C GLY A 444 0.01 -2.16 -22.82
N TYR A 445 0.14 -3.08 -23.77
CA TYR A 445 -0.87 -3.39 -24.77
C TYR A 445 -1.35 -4.83 -24.62
N ASN A 446 -2.66 -5.06 -24.75
CA ASN A 446 -3.22 -6.40 -24.82
C ASN A 446 -2.98 -7.06 -26.19
N SER A 447 -3.49 -8.29 -26.37
CA SER A 447 -3.35 -9.04 -27.63
C SER A 447 -4.10 -8.41 -28.81
N ALA A 448 -5.08 -7.53 -28.55
CA ALA A 448 -5.77 -6.73 -29.57
C ALA A 448 -5.03 -5.42 -29.88
N ASN A 449 -3.84 -5.21 -29.32
CA ASN A 449 -3.03 -3.99 -29.45
C ASN A 449 -3.76 -2.74 -28.91
N GLU A 450 -4.66 -2.91 -27.94
CA GLU A 450 -5.25 -1.81 -27.17
C GLU A 450 -4.42 -1.54 -25.92
N ILE A 451 -4.28 -0.27 -25.53
CA ILE A 451 -3.60 0.10 -24.28
C ILE A 451 -4.44 -0.35 -23.09
N VAL A 452 -3.79 -1.03 -22.15
CA VAL A 452 -4.36 -1.45 -20.86
C VAL A 452 -4.01 -0.43 -19.77
N TRP A 453 -2.74 -0.04 -19.72
CA TRP A 453 -2.22 0.93 -18.76
C TRP A 453 -0.99 1.65 -19.33
N SER A 454 -0.66 2.80 -18.75
CA SER A 454 0.49 3.61 -19.13
C SER A 454 1.20 4.17 -17.90
N TRP A 455 2.51 4.37 -18.03
CA TRP A 455 3.38 4.85 -16.97
C TRP A 455 4.24 6.03 -17.47
N HIS A 456 4.38 7.05 -16.63
CA HIS A 456 5.29 8.16 -16.83
C HIS A 456 6.71 7.75 -16.40
N ILE A 457 7.66 7.88 -17.31
CA ILE A 457 9.09 7.71 -17.05
C ILE A 457 9.71 9.11 -17.03
N TRP A 458 10.14 9.53 -15.85
CA TRP A 458 10.77 10.83 -15.63
C TRP A 458 12.27 10.64 -15.42
N VAL A 459 13.05 10.98 -16.43
CA VAL A 459 14.51 10.90 -16.37
C VAL A 459 15.04 12.23 -15.82
N ASN A 460 15.72 12.19 -14.67
CA ASN A 460 16.29 13.37 -14.05
C ASN A 460 17.49 13.02 -13.14
N ASN A 461 18.70 13.42 -13.56
CA ASN A 461 19.93 13.17 -12.79
C ASN A 461 20.05 13.92 -11.45
N GLU A 462 19.22 14.94 -11.20
CA GLU A 462 19.15 15.60 -9.90
C GLU A 462 18.33 14.80 -8.88
N LYS A 463 17.67 13.71 -9.33
CA LYS A 463 16.99 12.71 -8.50
C LYS A 463 15.96 13.34 -7.55
N PRO A 464 14.96 14.07 -8.09
CA PRO A 464 14.03 14.87 -7.29
C PRO A 464 13.11 14.05 -6.37
N ALA A 465 12.86 12.79 -6.71
CA ALA A 465 12.04 11.87 -5.91
C ALA A 465 12.81 11.15 -4.80
N GLU A 466 14.09 11.46 -4.61
CA GLU A 466 14.87 10.96 -3.49
C GLU A 466 14.24 11.41 -2.16
N ILE A 467 13.84 10.45 -1.32
CA ILE A 467 13.17 10.72 -0.04
C ILE A 467 14.01 11.62 0.87
N SER A 468 15.35 11.48 0.85
CA SER A 468 16.24 12.31 1.66
C SER A 468 16.23 13.80 1.27
N LYS A 469 15.78 14.12 0.05
CA LYS A 469 15.61 15.49 -0.45
C LYS A 469 14.23 16.07 -0.14
N ALA A 470 13.35 15.29 0.48
CA ALA A 470 12.05 15.78 0.91
C ALA A 470 12.22 16.99 1.83
N ILE A 471 11.40 18.00 1.61
CA ILE A 471 11.52 19.28 2.29
C ILE A 471 10.39 19.36 3.30
N ALA A 472 10.72 19.30 4.59
CA ALA A 472 9.75 19.54 5.64
C ALA A 472 9.15 20.94 5.50
N TYR A 473 7.86 21.07 5.78
CA TYR A 473 7.18 22.36 5.86
C TYR A 473 6.24 22.39 7.05
N LYS A 474 5.88 23.61 7.46
CA LYS A 474 4.84 23.86 8.46
C LYS A 474 3.72 24.70 7.88
N THR A 475 2.49 24.40 8.27
CA THR A 475 1.28 25.13 7.90
C THR A 475 0.50 25.59 9.12
N PHE A 476 -0.55 26.36 8.87
CA PHE A 476 -1.48 26.80 9.91
C PHE A 476 -2.41 25.67 10.30
N GLY A 477 -2.67 25.53 11.61
CA GLY A 477 -3.81 24.76 12.07
C GLY A 477 -5.11 25.43 11.65
N TRP A 478 -6.16 24.65 11.44
CA TRP A 478 -7.48 25.15 11.08
C TRP A 478 -8.58 24.19 11.56
N ASP A 479 -9.78 24.73 11.76
CA ASP A 479 -10.98 23.97 12.11
C ASP A 479 -12.23 24.66 11.50
N ASN A 480 -13.42 24.24 11.91
CA ASN A 480 -14.70 24.83 11.47
C ASN A 480 -14.84 26.33 11.81
N GLY A 481 -14.10 26.82 12.82
CA GLY A 481 -14.05 28.23 13.20
C GLY A 481 -13.00 29.05 12.45
N GLY A 482 -12.17 28.41 11.63
CA GLY A 482 -11.25 29.07 10.71
C GLY A 482 -9.76 28.79 10.93
N ILE A 483 -8.94 29.50 10.16
CA ILE A 483 -7.47 29.39 10.16
C ILE A 483 -6.91 29.99 11.45
N LYS A 484 -6.10 29.22 12.19
CA LYS A 484 -5.47 29.62 13.46
C LYS A 484 -4.18 30.40 13.21
N LYS A 485 -4.29 31.53 12.50
CA LYS A 485 -3.12 32.34 12.12
C LYS A 485 -2.30 32.81 13.33
N ASP A 486 -2.95 33.11 14.45
CA ASP A 486 -2.30 33.67 15.65
C ASP A 486 -1.44 32.63 16.38
N ALA A 487 -1.73 31.34 16.19
CA ALA A 487 -0.89 30.25 16.66
C ALA A 487 0.38 30.06 15.81
N GLY A 488 0.46 30.69 14.63
CA GLY A 488 1.56 30.55 13.70
C GLY A 488 1.56 29.24 12.91
N ARG A 489 2.65 29.01 12.16
CA ARG A 489 2.86 27.81 11.34
C ARG A 489 3.44 26.69 12.19
N VAL A 490 2.58 26.02 12.96
CA VAL A 490 2.99 24.99 13.93
C VAL A 490 2.66 23.57 13.49
N VAL A 491 1.75 23.40 12.54
CA VAL A 491 1.36 22.07 12.04
C VAL A 491 2.40 21.59 11.04
N LYS A 492 3.07 20.48 11.34
CA LYS A 492 3.97 19.80 10.40
C LYS A 492 3.12 19.18 9.29
N GLY A 493 3.45 19.48 8.03
CA GLY A 493 2.85 18.79 6.88
C GLY A 493 3.76 17.68 6.35
N ARG A 494 3.22 16.84 5.46
CA ARG A 494 3.98 15.80 4.74
C ARG A 494 5.07 16.44 3.90
N ALA A 495 6.33 16.06 4.05
CA ALA A 495 7.42 16.76 3.37
C ALA A 495 7.22 16.84 1.83
N LEU A 496 7.52 17.99 1.22
CA LEU A 496 7.28 18.24 -0.20
C LEU A 496 8.46 17.88 -1.10
N MET A 497 8.17 17.53 -2.35
CA MET A 497 9.17 17.27 -3.38
C MET A 497 9.85 18.58 -3.82
N SER A 498 11.11 18.51 -4.21
CA SER A 498 11.93 19.68 -4.55
C SER A 498 11.50 20.40 -5.84
N CYS A 499 10.89 19.71 -6.80
CA CYS A 499 10.36 20.28 -8.04
C CYS A 499 9.00 19.70 -8.46
N ASN A 500 8.39 20.29 -9.49
CA ASN A 500 7.17 19.74 -10.09
C ASN A 500 7.50 18.44 -10.81
N ILE A 501 6.58 17.48 -10.79
CA ILE A 501 6.74 16.24 -11.55
C ILE A 501 6.96 16.55 -13.04
N GLY A 502 7.96 15.89 -13.62
CA GLY A 502 8.34 16.07 -15.02
C GLY A 502 9.18 17.31 -15.33
N ALA A 503 9.71 18.02 -14.32
CA ALA A 503 10.66 19.10 -14.53
C ALA A 503 12.03 18.59 -15.02
N HIS A 504 12.68 19.32 -15.92
CA HIS A 504 14.02 18.97 -16.44
C HIS A 504 15.14 19.20 -15.44
N SER A 505 14.94 20.08 -14.46
CA SER A 505 15.86 20.36 -13.37
C SER A 505 15.11 20.61 -12.07
N ALA A 506 15.62 20.07 -10.98
CA ALA A 506 15.07 20.24 -9.64
C ALA A 506 15.57 21.52 -8.96
N SER A 507 16.70 22.06 -9.41
CA SER A 507 17.39 23.21 -8.83
C SER A 507 17.37 24.48 -9.68
N ALA A 508 17.08 24.37 -10.98
CA ALA A 508 16.98 25.51 -11.88
C ALA A 508 15.72 26.36 -11.63
N THR A 509 15.69 27.52 -12.30
CA THR A 509 14.51 28.39 -12.41
C THR A 509 14.13 28.57 -13.88
N GLY A 510 12.95 29.11 -14.16
CA GLY A 510 12.48 29.34 -15.53
C GLY A 510 12.18 28.04 -16.29
N ALA A 511 12.39 28.02 -17.61
CA ALA A 511 11.93 26.93 -18.49
C ALA A 511 12.26 25.51 -18.01
N ASN A 512 13.49 25.28 -17.51
CA ASN A 512 13.94 23.96 -17.05
C ASN A 512 13.25 23.47 -15.77
N SER A 513 12.59 24.37 -15.03
CA SER A 513 11.87 24.04 -13.80
C SER A 513 10.39 23.69 -14.04
N TYR A 514 9.88 23.90 -15.26
CA TYR A 514 8.50 23.60 -15.58
C TYR A 514 8.29 22.10 -15.68
N GLY A 515 7.36 21.58 -14.90
CA GLY A 515 6.91 20.19 -14.95
C GLY A 515 5.84 19.96 -16.01
N ALA A 516 5.53 18.69 -16.24
CA ALA A 516 4.36 18.30 -17.01
C ALA A 516 3.07 18.76 -16.31
N VAL A 517 1.97 18.81 -17.07
CA VAL A 517 0.65 19.16 -16.54
C VAL A 517 -0.30 17.97 -16.61
N PHE A 518 -1.25 17.91 -15.68
CA PHE A 518 -2.15 16.78 -15.49
C PHE A 518 -3.58 17.30 -15.38
N GLN A 519 -4.53 16.64 -16.05
CA GLN A 519 -5.95 16.88 -15.75
C GLN A 519 -6.26 16.29 -14.38
N TRP A 520 -7.08 16.98 -13.58
CA TRP A 520 -7.36 16.54 -12.21
C TRP A 520 -7.91 15.12 -12.18
N GLY A 521 -7.34 14.24 -11.36
CA GLY A 521 -7.76 12.84 -11.26
C GLY A 521 -7.18 11.90 -12.33
N ARG A 522 -6.35 12.38 -13.26
CA ARG A 522 -5.64 11.54 -14.23
C ARG A 522 -4.19 11.32 -13.84
N LYS A 523 -3.65 10.16 -14.23
CA LYS A 523 -2.24 9.79 -14.03
C LYS A 523 -1.32 10.20 -15.20
N ASP A 524 -1.89 10.52 -16.36
CA ASP A 524 -1.13 10.68 -17.60
C ASP A 524 -0.61 12.12 -17.77
N PRO A 525 0.70 12.31 -18.00
CA PRO A 525 1.28 13.64 -18.17
C PRO A 525 1.04 14.20 -19.58
N PHE A 526 0.86 15.53 -19.65
CA PHE A 526 0.86 16.29 -20.90
C PHE A 526 2.06 17.24 -20.98
N PRO A 527 2.70 17.35 -22.16
CA PRO A 527 3.73 18.35 -22.39
C PRO A 527 3.23 19.77 -22.18
N ILE A 528 4.14 20.64 -21.77
CA ILE A 528 3.94 22.08 -21.65
C ILE A 528 5.00 22.81 -22.49
N GLY A 529 4.98 24.15 -22.51
CA GLY A 529 5.97 24.98 -23.17
C GLY A 529 7.37 24.94 -22.53
N TRP A 530 8.05 23.80 -22.57
CA TRP A 530 9.41 23.60 -22.01
C TRP A 530 10.51 24.41 -22.73
N LYS A 531 10.22 24.98 -23.90
CA LYS A 531 11.09 25.94 -24.60
C LYS A 531 10.62 27.38 -24.48
N VAL A 532 9.52 27.62 -23.76
CA VAL A 532 8.93 28.95 -23.58
C VAL A 532 9.35 29.48 -22.21
N THR A 533 10.29 30.42 -22.16
CA THR A 533 10.72 31.02 -20.88
C THR A 533 9.61 31.82 -20.21
N ASN A 534 8.92 32.68 -20.97
CA ASN A 534 7.85 33.53 -20.48
C ASN A 534 6.80 33.80 -21.58
N CYS A 535 5.52 33.67 -21.26
CA CYS A 535 4.37 33.96 -22.09
C CYS A 535 3.37 34.79 -21.26
N SER A 536 3.40 36.11 -21.44
CA SER A 536 2.59 37.06 -20.66
C SER A 536 1.17 37.27 -21.20
N SER A 537 0.82 36.70 -22.35
CA SER A 537 -0.53 36.77 -22.93
C SER A 537 -0.74 35.72 -24.02
N GLY A 538 -2.02 35.39 -24.28
CA GLY A 538 -2.41 34.51 -25.38
C GLY A 538 -2.08 33.02 -25.17
N ALA A 539 -2.47 32.22 -26.17
CA ALA A 539 -2.02 30.84 -26.33
C ALA A 539 -0.80 30.78 -27.24
N TYR A 540 0.03 29.75 -27.07
CA TYR A 540 1.15 29.46 -27.97
C TYR A 540 0.94 28.12 -28.66
N MET A 541 1.58 27.97 -29.83
CA MET A 541 1.47 26.75 -30.65
C MET A 541 2.06 25.53 -29.95
N PHE A 542 1.38 24.39 -30.06
CA PHE A 542 1.81 23.10 -29.58
C PHE A 542 2.68 22.39 -30.64
N HIS A 543 3.91 22.88 -30.78
CA HIS A 543 4.89 22.37 -31.75
C HIS A 543 6.31 22.39 -31.17
N LYS A 544 7.27 21.82 -31.90
CA LYS A 544 8.64 21.61 -31.41
C LYS A 544 9.38 22.84 -30.88
N ASN A 545 9.15 24.04 -31.44
CA ASN A 545 9.84 25.24 -30.95
C ASN A 545 9.36 25.68 -29.56
N ASN A 546 8.20 25.21 -29.10
CA ASN A 546 7.62 25.57 -27.81
C ASN A 546 7.69 24.41 -26.81
N ILE A 547 7.42 23.18 -27.24
CA ILE A 547 7.37 22.00 -26.36
C ILE A 547 8.60 21.10 -26.45
N GLY A 548 9.52 21.36 -27.38
CA GLY A 548 10.61 20.43 -27.71
C GLY A 548 10.19 19.33 -28.68
N VAL A 549 11.14 18.49 -29.09
CA VAL A 549 10.88 17.39 -30.02
C VAL A 549 10.30 16.21 -29.26
N ILE A 550 9.09 15.81 -29.63
CA ILE A 550 8.45 14.57 -29.18
C ILE A 550 8.75 13.48 -30.20
N ALA A 551 9.06 12.28 -29.74
CA ALA A 551 9.45 11.15 -30.57
C ALA A 551 8.69 9.86 -30.19
N ASP A 552 8.63 8.93 -31.13
CA ASP A 552 7.97 7.63 -31.00
C ASP A 552 8.88 6.55 -30.37
N ASN A 553 8.44 5.28 -30.45
CA ASN A 553 9.20 4.12 -29.98
C ASN A 553 10.52 3.88 -30.72
N SER A 554 10.64 4.33 -31.97
CA SER A 554 11.88 4.30 -32.74
C SER A 554 12.70 5.59 -32.58
N ASN A 555 12.32 6.45 -31.63
CA ASN A 555 12.92 7.76 -31.39
C ASN A 555 12.88 8.66 -32.63
N LYS A 556 11.86 8.49 -33.49
CA LYS A 556 11.59 9.36 -34.64
C LYS A 556 10.63 10.47 -34.24
N GLU A 557 10.87 11.69 -34.73
CA GLU A 557 10.03 12.87 -34.44
C GLU A 557 8.56 12.60 -34.80
N ILE A 558 7.66 12.84 -33.84
CA ILE A 558 6.22 12.92 -34.05
C ILE A 558 5.88 14.40 -34.26
N LYS A 559 5.38 14.71 -35.45
CA LYS A 559 5.04 16.09 -35.81
C LYS A 559 3.80 16.56 -35.04
N MET A 560 3.91 17.73 -34.40
CA MET A 560 2.80 18.46 -33.78
C MET A 560 2.66 19.82 -34.45
N THR A 561 1.44 20.20 -34.85
CA THR A 561 1.20 21.40 -35.67
C THR A 561 0.05 22.29 -35.20
N THR A 562 -0.67 21.89 -34.16
CA THR A 562 -1.83 22.61 -33.63
C THR A 562 -1.46 23.55 -32.48
N ASP A 563 -2.42 24.26 -31.92
CA ASP A 563 -2.31 24.97 -30.64
C ASP A 563 -2.68 24.08 -29.43
N GLY A 564 -2.88 22.78 -29.66
CA GLY A 564 -3.34 21.80 -28.68
C GLY A 564 -4.86 21.79 -28.43
N GLY A 565 -5.62 22.73 -29.00
CA GLY A 565 -7.07 22.84 -28.83
C GLY A 565 -7.90 22.47 -30.06
N LYS A 566 -7.25 22.05 -31.15
CA LYS A 566 -7.95 21.60 -32.36
C LYS A 566 -8.58 20.23 -32.13
N GLU A 567 -9.91 20.19 -32.12
CA GLU A 567 -10.68 18.96 -31.91
C GLU A 567 -10.49 17.95 -33.06
N ASN A 568 -10.31 16.67 -32.71
CA ASN A 568 -10.21 15.54 -33.64
C ASN A 568 -9.14 15.75 -34.73
N CYS A 569 -7.99 16.31 -34.36
CA CYS A 569 -6.92 16.61 -35.30
C CYS A 569 -6.08 15.38 -35.71
N GLY A 570 -6.19 14.27 -34.96
CA GLY A 570 -5.45 13.04 -35.21
C GLY A 570 -3.97 13.07 -34.83
N GLU A 571 -3.49 14.17 -34.25
CA GLU A 571 -2.14 14.24 -33.65
C GLU A 571 -2.12 13.52 -32.28
N LEU A 572 -0.94 13.17 -31.77
CA LEU A 572 -0.81 12.36 -30.55
C LEU A 572 -1.56 12.94 -29.33
N PHE A 573 -1.48 14.26 -29.12
CA PHE A 573 -2.08 14.96 -27.98
C PHE A 573 -3.37 15.70 -28.36
N ASP A 574 -4.19 15.04 -29.16
CA ASP A 574 -5.45 15.55 -29.67
C ASP A 574 -6.38 16.05 -28.54
N TYR A 575 -7.24 16.97 -28.92
CA TYR A 575 -8.32 17.49 -28.09
C TYR A 575 -9.63 16.79 -28.44
N GLN A 576 -10.40 16.40 -27.43
CA GLN A 576 -11.78 15.97 -27.62
C GLN A 576 -12.67 16.55 -26.55
N LYS A 577 -13.86 17.02 -26.94
CA LYS A 577 -14.86 17.44 -25.95
C LYS A 577 -15.47 16.23 -25.26
N THR A 578 -15.40 16.23 -23.93
CA THR A 578 -15.97 15.18 -23.09
C THR A 578 -17.48 15.03 -23.26
N ASN A 579 -17.95 13.80 -23.11
CA ASN A 579 -19.36 13.41 -23.15
C ASN A 579 -19.56 12.11 -22.33
N ALA A 580 -20.80 11.63 -22.24
CA ALA A 580 -21.15 10.43 -21.48
C ALA A 580 -20.39 9.15 -21.89
N THR A 581 -19.91 9.09 -23.14
CA THR A 581 -19.21 7.93 -23.70
C THR A 581 -17.72 7.98 -23.42
N ILE A 582 -17.07 9.13 -23.65
CA ILE A 582 -15.60 9.23 -23.58
C ILE A 582 -15.08 9.81 -22.25
N GLY A 583 -15.93 10.47 -21.46
CA GLY A 583 -15.58 11.02 -20.15
C GLY A 583 -15.54 9.96 -19.06
N LYS A 584 -14.77 8.89 -19.27
CA LYS A 584 -14.73 7.69 -18.42
C LYS A 584 -13.28 7.22 -18.22
N ILE A 585 -13.01 6.56 -17.09
CA ILE A 585 -11.68 6.01 -16.80
C ILE A 585 -11.26 5.04 -17.93
N GLU A 586 -12.16 4.15 -18.33
CA GLU A 586 -11.93 3.13 -19.36
C GLU A 586 -11.47 3.73 -20.69
N TYR A 587 -12.05 4.87 -21.08
CA TYR A 587 -11.63 5.59 -22.27
C TYR A 587 -10.23 6.18 -22.07
N THR A 588 -10.00 6.92 -20.98
CA THR A 588 -8.70 7.56 -20.74
C THR A 588 -7.54 6.57 -20.57
N LEU A 589 -7.80 5.35 -20.07
CA LEU A 589 -6.80 4.28 -20.00
C LEU A 589 -6.38 3.81 -21.39
N LYS A 590 -7.33 3.66 -22.31
CA LYS A 590 -7.06 3.32 -23.72
C LYS A 590 -6.46 4.48 -24.51
N HIS A 591 -6.71 5.72 -24.06
CA HIS A 591 -6.35 6.96 -24.76
C HIS A 591 -5.61 7.95 -23.85
N PRO A 592 -4.43 7.57 -23.31
CA PRO A 592 -3.75 8.37 -22.28
C PRO A 592 -3.29 9.75 -22.77
N THR A 593 -3.08 9.93 -24.07
CA THR A 593 -2.64 11.21 -24.66
C THR A 593 -3.77 12.10 -25.15
N ILE A 594 -5.02 11.63 -25.17
CA ILE A 594 -6.17 12.46 -25.55
C ILE A 594 -6.51 13.39 -24.39
N PHE A 595 -6.59 14.68 -24.67
CA PHE A 595 -7.01 15.68 -23.71
C PHE A 595 -8.53 15.85 -23.78
N LEU A 596 -9.20 15.56 -22.67
CA LEU A 596 -10.66 15.63 -22.60
C LEU A 596 -11.09 16.98 -22.04
N GLY A 597 -11.50 17.90 -22.91
CA GLY A 597 -11.95 19.22 -22.50
C GLY A 597 -13.46 19.34 -22.35
N ALA A 598 -13.90 20.51 -21.89
CA ALA A 598 -15.30 20.80 -21.61
C ALA A 598 -15.94 21.79 -22.61
N THR A 599 -15.19 22.32 -23.58
CA THR A 599 -15.66 23.41 -24.47
C THR A 599 -15.08 23.34 -25.88
N ASN A 600 -15.82 23.75 -26.90
CA ASN A 600 -15.37 23.53 -28.28
C ASN A 600 -14.38 24.56 -28.82
N THR A 601 -14.34 25.79 -28.28
CA THR A 601 -13.54 26.87 -28.89
C THR A 601 -13.43 28.06 -27.95
N GLU A 602 -12.23 28.40 -27.50
CA GLU A 602 -11.92 29.80 -27.17
C GLU A 602 -11.00 30.29 -28.26
N SER A 603 -11.28 31.45 -28.88
CA SER A 603 -10.39 31.97 -29.90
C SER A 603 -8.97 32.12 -29.34
N SER A 604 -7.99 31.73 -30.16
CA SER A 604 -6.55 31.81 -29.87
C SER A 604 -6.06 33.26 -29.66
N SER A 605 -6.89 34.27 -29.97
CA SER A 605 -6.50 35.69 -30.07
C SER A 605 -6.90 36.61 -28.91
N GLY A 606 -7.66 36.18 -27.90
CA GLY A 606 -8.25 37.14 -26.95
C GLY A 606 -7.63 37.11 -25.56
N ALA A 607 -7.11 38.24 -25.08
CA ALA A 607 -6.69 38.43 -23.69
C ALA A 607 -7.75 37.94 -22.67
N MET A 608 -7.29 37.53 -21.47
CA MET A 608 -8.14 37.12 -20.34
C MET A 608 -9.02 38.26 -19.76
N SER A 609 -9.17 39.38 -20.47
CA SER A 609 -9.57 40.67 -19.91
C SER A 609 -10.96 41.18 -20.30
N THR A 610 -11.77 40.46 -21.08
CA THR A 610 -13.09 40.96 -21.50
C THR A 610 -14.29 40.11 -21.13
N ASP A 611 -14.10 38.87 -20.66
CA ASP A 611 -15.18 38.08 -20.07
C ASP A 611 -14.86 37.82 -18.61
N THR A 612 -15.73 38.26 -17.70
CA THR A 612 -15.64 37.98 -16.28
C THR A 612 -15.65 36.46 -16.04
N TRP A 613 -14.46 35.87 -15.93
CA TRP A 613 -14.15 34.58 -15.30
C TRP A 613 -14.90 33.34 -15.79
N ARG A 614 -15.25 33.31 -17.10
CA ARG A 614 -15.71 32.15 -17.89
C ARG A 614 -16.53 31.11 -17.10
N GLN A 615 -17.80 31.41 -16.87
CA GLN A 615 -18.87 30.39 -16.80
C GLN A 615 -19.60 30.34 -18.16
N PRO A 616 -19.10 29.66 -19.21
CA PRO A 616 -19.78 29.74 -20.48
C PRO A 616 -20.96 28.78 -20.49
N LYS A 617 -22.12 29.26 -20.96
CA LYS A 617 -23.28 28.43 -21.34
C LYS A 617 -22.92 27.26 -22.28
N THR A 618 -21.74 27.32 -22.90
CA THR A 618 -21.22 26.35 -23.86
C THR A 618 -20.39 25.22 -23.24
N TRP A 619 -20.09 25.29 -21.94
CA TRP A 619 -19.35 24.25 -21.24
C TRP A 619 -20.26 23.08 -20.91
N VAL A 620 -19.78 21.87 -21.17
CA VAL A 620 -20.47 20.64 -20.77
C VAL A 620 -19.95 20.15 -19.45
N ASN A 621 -20.76 19.31 -18.79
CA ASN A 621 -20.37 18.58 -17.59
C ASN A 621 -19.74 19.48 -16.50
N ASN A 622 -20.19 20.73 -16.42
CA ASN A 622 -19.72 21.69 -15.41
C ASN A 622 -18.17 21.89 -15.40
N GLY A 623 -17.52 21.72 -16.56
CA GLY A 623 -16.08 21.84 -16.71
C GLY A 623 -15.27 20.62 -16.29
N ASP A 624 -15.93 19.52 -15.94
CA ASP A 624 -15.26 18.27 -15.59
C ASP A 624 -15.02 17.42 -16.85
N TRP A 625 -13.84 16.80 -16.96
CA TRP A 625 -13.57 15.85 -18.02
C TRP A 625 -14.25 14.49 -17.74
N TYR A 626 -14.43 14.13 -16.47
CA TYR A 626 -15.06 12.88 -16.06
C TYR A 626 -16.58 13.07 -16.03
N TRP A 627 -17.29 12.40 -16.92
CA TRP A 627 -18.72 12.56 -17.08
C TRP A 627 -19.48 12.00 -15.88
N GLY A 628 -20.17 12.91 -15.17
CA GLY A 628 -20.88 12.63 -13.91
C GLY A 628 -20.10 12.98 -12.64
N GLY A 629 -18.82 13.33 -12.75
CA GLY A 629 -17.94 13.67 -11.62
C GLY A 629 -17.47 12.48 -10.79
N GLU A 630 -16.22 12.51 -10.35
CA GLU A 630 -15.65 11.52 -9.43
C GLU A 630 -14.59 12.17 -8.54
N ASP A 631 -14.85 12.22 -7.24
CA ASP A 631 -14.05 12.94 -6.23
C ASP A 631 -12.88 12.10 -5.68
N ARG A 632 -12.87 10.79 -5.96
CA ARG A 632 -11.94 9.84 -5.35
C ARG A 632 -10.72 9.53 -6.22
N LEU A 633 -10.62 10.10 -7.42
CA LEU A 633 -9.60 9.72 -8.40
C LEU A 633 -8.17 9.87 -7.85
N TRP A 634 -7.89 10.94 -7.10
CA TRP A 634 -6.59 11.16 -6.46
C TRP A 634 -6.56 10.84 -4.97
N GLY A 635 -7.47 9.98 -4.49
CA GLY A 635 -7.47 9.48 -3.11
C GLY A 635 -8.21 10.35 -2.10
N GLY A 636 -8.68 11.53 -2.51
CA GLY A 636 -9.58 12.35 -1.72
C GLY A 636 -10.93 11.69 -1.49
N LYS A 637 -11.74 12.30 -0.63
CA LYS A 637 -13.13 11.90 -0.36
C LYS A 637 -14.09 12.93 -0.94
N PRO A 638 -15.34 12.55 -1.26
CA PRO A 638 -16.36 13.52 -1.65
C PRO A 638 -16.48 14.64 -0.63
N PHE A 639 -16.65 15.88 -1.09
CA PHE A 639 -16.73 17.05 -0.19
C PHE A 639 -17.83 16.89 0.88
N ALA A 640 -18.93 16.21 0.56
CA ALA A 640 -19.99 15.91 1.51
C ALA A 640 -19.48 15.16 2.75
N GLN A 641 -18.47 14.30 2.60
CA GLN A 641 -17.88 13.48 3.66
C GLN A 641 -16.82 14.20 4.52
N ALA A 642 -16.44 15.44 4.17
CA ALA A 642 -15.51 16.20 5.02
C ALA A 642 -16.15 16.49 6.38
N THR A 643 -15.38 16.28 7.46
CA THR A 643 -15.81 16.51 8.84
C THR A 643 -15.46 17.91 9.34
N LYS A 644 -14.41 18.51 8.76
CA LYS A 644 -14.01 19.89 8.98
C LYS A 644 -14.17 20.69 7.68
N LYS A 645 -14.89 21.80 7.76
CA LYS A 645 -15.16 22.71 6.63
C LYS A 645 -15.13 24.14 7.11
N PHE A 646 -14.40 24.98 6.40
CA PHE A 646 -14.38 26.42 6.62
C PHE A 646 -14.44 27.17 5.30
N LEU A 647 -15.47 28.00 5.13
CA LEU A 647 -15.63 28.84 3.96
C LEU A 647 -14.75 30.08 4.11
N VAL A 648 -13.58 30.06 3.47
CA VAL A 648 -12.61 31.16 3.57
C VAL A 648 -13.07 32.36 2.73
N HIS A 649 -13.55 32.06 1.52
CA HIS A 649 -13.95 33.06 0.54
C HIS A 649 -15.29 32.65 -0.10
N PRO A 650 -16.42 33.25 0.33
CA PRO A 650 -17.72 32.98 -0.28
C PRO A 650 -17.75 33.38 -1.77
N LYS A 651 -18.44 32.61 -2.61
CA LYS A 651 -18.75 32.99 -3.99
C LYS A 651 -19.45 34.35 -4.02
N GLY A 652 -19.05 35.21 -4.95
CA GLY A 652 -19.56 36.57 -5.07
C GLY A 652 -18.93 37.58 -4.10
N SER A 653 -18.14 37.12 -3.12
CA SER A 653 -17.37 38.02 -2.27
C SER A 653 -16.15 38.58 -3.01
N THR A 654 -15.74 39.77 -2.62
CA THR A 654 -14.46 40.38 -3.01
C THR A 654 -13.47 40.28 -1.86
N TRP A 655 -12.22 39.95 -2.16
CA TRP A 655 -11.14 39.93 -1.18
C TRP A 655 -9.94 40.71 -1.70
N LEU A 656 -9.54 41.77 -0.98
CA LEU A 656 -8.51 42.70 -1.43
C LEU A 656 -8.79 43.16 -2.87
N ASP A 657 -7.78 43.10 -3.73
CA ASP A 657 -7.80 43.38 -5.16
C ASP A 657 -7.94 42.10 -6.01
N CYS A 658 -8.22 40.93 -5.41
CA CYS A 658 -8.34 39.65 -6.13
C CYS A 658 -9.50 39.55 -7.13
N GLY A 659 -10.38 40.57 -7.19
CA GLY A 659 -11.63 40.51 -7.92
C GLY A 659 -12.72 39.77 -7.12
N THR A 660 -13.80 39.41 -7.82
CA THR A 660 -14.93 38.67 -7.23
C THR A 660 -14.71 37.17 -7.37
N MET A 661 -14.88 36.42 -6.28
CA MET A 661 -14.79 34.96 -6.27
C MET A 661 -15.87 34.35 -7.17
N ALA A 662 -15.48 33.65 -8.23
CA ALA A 662 -16.43 32.99 -9.14
C ALA A 662 -17.02 31.69 -8.55
N VAL A 663 -16.32 31.11 -7.57
CA VAL A 663 -16.67 29.88 -6.84
C VAL A 663 -16.33 30.04 -5.35
N ASP A 664 -16.85 29.17 -4.50
CA ASP A 664 -16.50 29.16 -3.08
C ASP A 664 -15.06 28.67 -2.87
N GLY A 665 -14.28 29.41 -2.09
CA GLY A 665 -12.98 29.00 -1.57
C GLY A 665 -13.14 28.24 -0.25
N TRP A 666 -13.34 26.93 -0.34
CA TRP A 666 -13.49 26.05 0.82
C TRP A 666 -12.15 25.48 1.28
N LEU A 667 -11.93 25.50 2.59
CA LEU A 667 -10.93 24.69 3.26
C LEU A 667 -11.62 23.48 3.90
N SER A 668 -11.18 22.28 3.57
CA SER A 668 -11.83 21.03 4.00
C SER A 668 -10.85 19.87 4.14
N ASP A 669 -11.16 18.91 5.01
CA ASP A 669 -10.30 17.78 5.40
C ASP A 669 -10.53 16.51 4.55
N ASN A 670 -11.11 16.67 3.36
CA ASN A 670 -11.40 15.58 2.42
C ASN A 670 -10.32 15.40 1.33
N GLY A 671 -9.14 16.00 1.51
CA GLY A 671 -7.96 15.69 0.70
C GLY A 671 -7.49 14.25 0.91
N ALA A 672 -6.60 13.77 0.03
CA ALA A 672 -6.07 12.43 0.14
C ALA A 672 -5.18 12.27 1.37
N THR A 673 -5.44 11.22 2.16
CA THR A 673 -4.57 10.74 3.24
C THR A 673 -3.71 9.56 2.80
N GLU A 674 -4.10 8.90 1.71
CA GLU A 674 -3.41 7.76 1.11
C GLU A 674 -3.28 7.96 -0.39
N LYS A 675 -2.22 7.40 -0.97
CA LYS A 675 -2.01 7.40 -2.42
C LYS A 675 -3.10 6.58 -3.11
N SER A 676 -3.59 7.06 -4.24
CA SER A 676 -4.58 6.35 -5.08
C SER A 676 -3.95 5.73 -6.33
N LEU A 677 -4.69 4.84 -6.99
CA LEU A 677 -4.26 4.23 -8.25
C LEU A 677 -4.06 5.23 -9.40
N PHE A 678 -4.74 6.38 -9.42
CA PHE A 678 -4.61 7.39 -10.49
C PHE A 678 -3.73 8.59 -10.09
N ASP A 679 -3.14 8.56 -8.90
CA ASP A 679 -2.18 9.55 -8.45
C ASP A 679 -0.94 9.55 -9.38
N PRO A 680 -0.55 10.68 -9.99
CA PRO A 680 0.55 10.74 -10.94
C PRO A 680 1.94 10.69 -10.28
N CYS A 681 2.05 10.87 -8.97
CA CYS A 681 3.34 10.96 -8.30
C CYS A 681 4.09 9.60 -8.28
N PRO A 682 5.42 9.61 -8.17
CA PRO A 682 6.20 8.38 -8.02
C PRO A 682 5.92 7.67 -6.68
N ALA A 683 6.37 6.42 -6.54
CA ALA A 683 6.25 5.66 -5.30
C ALA A 683 6.92 6.43 -4.14
N GLY A 684 6.34 6.44 -2.94
CA GLY A 684 6.80 7.27 -1.83
C GLY A 684 6.26 8.71 -1.85
N TRP A 685 5.44 9.06 -2.85
CA TRP A 685 4.94 10.41 -3.04
C TRP A 685 3.49 10.40 -3.51
N MET A 686 2.73 11.44 -3.19
CA MET A 686 1.32 11.60 -3.59
C MET A 686 0.97 13.07 -3.83
N VAL A 687 -0.19 13.31 -4.45
CA VAL A 687 -0.75 14.65 -4.68
C VAL A 687 -1.11 15.30 -3.33
N PRO A 688 -0.69 16.55 -3.07
CA PRO A 688 -0.86 17.20 -1.78
C PRO A 688 -2.32 17.56 -1.49
N PRO A 689 -2.74 17.57 -0.22
CA PRO A 689 -3.99 18.21 0.19
C PRO A 689 -3.90 19.75 0.06
N ALA A 690 -5.06 20.42 0.09
CA ALA A 690 -5.14 21.86 -0.14
C ALA A 690 -4.54 22.74 0.98
N ASP A 691 -4.51 22.26 2.22
CA ASP A 691 -4.06 23.03 3.37
C ASP A 691 -2.52 23.22 3.44
N MET A 692 -1.77 22.51 2.59
CA MET A 692 -0.34 22.74 2.38
C MET A 692 -0.04 24.21 2.01
N TRP A 693 -0.93 24.85 1.25
CA TRP A 693 -0.70 26.17 0.66
C TRP A 693 -0.99 27.34 1.62
N LEU A 694 -1.62 27.09 2.78
CA LEU A 694 -1.98 28.15 3.73
C LEU A 694 -0.73 28.88 4.25
N SER A 695 0.38 28.17 4.39
CA SER A 695 1.63 28.77 4.90
C SER A 695 2.25 29.79 3.93
N PHE A 696 1.81 29.81 2.67
CA PHE A 696 2.41 30.62 1.60
C PHE A 696 1.98 32.07 1.68
N THR A 697 1.01 32.41 2.52
CA THR A 697 0.55 33.78 2.75
C THR A 697 0.48 34.10 4.23
N VAL A 698 0.39 35.39 4.56
CA VAL A 698 0.49 35.89 5.94
C VAL A 698 -0.53 35.28 6.90
N ASP A 699 -1.74 34.99 6.42
CA ASP A 699 -2.89 34.54 7.21
C ASP A 699 -3.61 33.32 6.60
N GLY A 700 -2.99 32.66 5.63
CA GLY A 700 -3.57 31.53 4.89
C GLY A 700 -4.65 31.89 3.89
N LYS A 701 -4.93 33.18 3.68
CA LYS A 701 -5.88 33.67 2.66
C LYS A 701 -5.14 34.15 1.41
N ASN A 702 -5.89 34.53 0.38
CA ASN A 702 -5.34 35.07 -0.86
C ASN A 702 -4.49 36.34 -0.63
N SER A 703 -3.33 36.45 -1.30
CA SER A 703 -2.38 37.55 -1.08
C SER A 703 -2.83 38.91 -1.62
N GLY A 704 -3.83 38.96 -2.49
CA GLY A 704 -4.03 40.11 -3.37
C GLY A 704 -3.05 40.10 -4.54
N TRP A 705 -3.06 41.17 -5.34
CA TRP A 705 -2.23 41.38 -6.51
C TRP A 705 -1.17 42.49 -6.29
N GLY A 706 -0.14 42.52 -7.14
CA GLY A 706 0.84 43.60 -7.22
C GLY A 706 1.52 43.93 -5.88
N THR A 707 1.57 45.21 -5.53
CA THR A 707 2.23 45.69 -4.29
C THR A 707 1.57 45.13 -3.02
N ASN A 708 0.26 44.84 -3.05
CA ASN A 708 -0.43 44.21 -1.92
C ASN A 708 0.11 42.79 -1.66
N ALA A 709 0.43 42.05 -2.72
CA ALA A 709 0.94 40.68 -2.60
C ALA A 709 2.34 40.62 -1.96
N THR A 710 3.23 41.57 -2.25
CA THR A 710 4.64 41.50 -1.82
C THR A 710 4.80 41.40 -0.30
N SER A 711 3.95 42.09 0.45
CA SER A 711 3.93 42.06 1.92
C SER A 711 3.20 40.83 2.49
N ARG A 712 2.36 40.16 1.68
CA ARG A 712 1.44 39.09 2.11
C ARG A 712 1.85 37.69 1.67
N VAL A 713 2.76 37.55 0.72
CA VAL A 713 3.30 36.24 0.31
C VAL A 713 4.50 35.88 1.17
N ASN A 714 4.57 34.64 1.65
CA ASN A 714 5.69 34.08 2.41
C ASN A 714 6.89 33.74 1.51
N GLY A 715 7.30 34.67 0.65
CA GLY A 715 8.36 34.42 -0.31
C GLY A 715 9.08 35.67 -0.74
N THR A 716 10.07 35.49 -1.60
CA THR A 716 10.83 36.56 -2.23
C THR A 716 10.44 36.71 -3.70
N PHE A 717 10.19 37.96 -4.11
CA PHE A 717 9.93 38.33 -5.48
C PHE A 717 11.26 38.76 -6.10
N GLN A 718 11.69 38.05 -7.13
CA GLN A 718 12.94 38.36 -7.83
C GLN A 718 12.67 38.46 -9.32
N SER A 719 13.05 39.59 -9.92
CA SER A 719 12.96 39.78 -11.37
C SER A 719 13.74 38.68 -12.11
N GLY A 720 13.17 38.17 -13.19
CA GLY A 720 13.78 37.13 -14.03
C GLY A 720 13.67 35.69 -13.52
N ILE A 721 13.07 35.46 -12.34
CA ILE A 721 12.96 34.11 -11.75
C ILE A 721 11.64 33.40 -12.10
N TYR A 722 10.69 34.07 -12.77
CA TYR A 722 9.49 33.45 -13.38
C TYR A 722 8.73 32.47 -12.44
N GLY A 723 8.62 32.82 -11.16
CA GLY A 723 8.06 32.01 -10.07
C GLY A 723 8.41 32.63 -8.71
N HIS A 724 8.24 31.89 -7.62
CA HIS A 724 8.52 32.36 -6.27
C HIS A 724 9.42 31.41 -5.50
N ARG A 725 10.35 31.95 -4.70
CA ARG A 725 10.99 31.21 -3.61
C ARG A 725 10.20 31.41 -2.33
N ILE A 726 9.50 30.38 -1.90
CA ILE A 726 8.59 30.41 -0.74
C ILE A 726 9.31 29.84 0.48
N TYR A 727 9.26 30.55 1.61
CA TYR A 727 9.66 30.04 2.90
C TYR A 727 8.63 29.02 3.39
N VAL A 728 9.08 27.83 3.77
CA VAL A 728 8.18 26.70 4.06
C VAL A 728 8.15 26.31 5.54
N GLU A 729 9.06 26.84 6.36
CA GLU A 729 9.16 26.49 7.79
C GLU A 729 8.56 27.57 8.71
N ALA A 730 8.80 28.84 8.38
CA ALA A 730 8.39 29.98 9.17
C ALA A 730 8.04 31.19 8.27
N TRP A 731 7.49 32.24 8.88
CA TRP A 731 7.21 33.48 8.15
C TRP A 731 8.50 34.22 7.83
N LYS A 732 8.80 34.38 6.54
CA LYS A 732 9.93 35.15 5.98
C LYS A 732 11.30 34.71 6.51
N SER A 733 11.42 33.48 6.99
CA SER A 733 12.66 32.92 7.53
C SER A 733 12.72 31.40 7.35
N GLY A 734 13.92 30.84 7.50
CA GLY A 734 14.18 29.41 7.30
C GLY A 734 14.38 29.02 5.84
N LYS A 735 14.19 27.73 5.56
CA LYS A 735 14.39 27.13 4.23
C LYS A 735 13.37 27.64 3.22
N THR A 736 13.81 27.82 1.97
CA THR A 736 12.95 28.17 0.85
C THR A 736 12.86 27.07 -0.21
N VAL A 737 11.72 27.01 -0.90
CA VAL A 737 11.48 26.13 -2.05
C VAL A 737 10.98 26.96 -3.23
N TYR A 738 11.44 26.62 -4.43
CA TYR A 738 11.05 27.34 -5.64
C TYR A 738 9.80 26.71 -6.30
N PHE A 739 8.80 27.57 -6.51
CA PHE A 739 7.55 27.28 -7.20
C PHE A 739 7.50 28.05 -8.52
N PRO A 740 7.70 27.38 -9.67
CA PRO A 740 7.64 28.06 -10.95
C PRO A 740 6.22 28.51 -11.29
N SER A 741 6.13 29.60 -12.04
CA SER A 741 4.92 29.88 -12.83
C SER A 741 4.89 28.95 -14.04
N ASN A 742 4.43 27.72 -13.82
CA ASN A 742 4.60 26.58 -14.74
C ASN A 742 3.93 26.76 -16.11
N GLY A 743 2.93 27.64 -16.21
CA GLY A 743 1.91 27.57 -17.25
C GLY A 743 0.92 26.43 -17.00
N PHE A 744 -0.05 26.32 -17.89
CA PHE A 744 -1.14 25.36 -17.83
C PHE A 744 -1.68 25.04 -19.22
N ARG A 745 -2.52 23.99 -19.30
CA ARG A 745 -3.34 23.66 -20.47
C ARG A 745 -4.82 23.85 -20.12
N ASN A 746 -5.49 24.72 -20.86
CA ASN A 746 -6.88 25.13 -20.60
C ASN A 746 -7.88 24.01 -20.87
N SER A 747 -9.13 24.20 -20.44
CA SER A 747 -10.22 23.24 -20.67
C SER A 747 -10.62 23.11 -22.15
N ASN A 748 -10.08 23.96 -23.02
CA ASN A 748 -10.19 23.89 -24.48
C ASN A 748 -8.94 23.27 -25.16
N GLY A 749 -7.99 22.75 -24.39
CA GLY A 749 -6.77 22.14 -24.88
C GLY A 749 -5.61 23.09 -25.20
N THR A 750 -5.80 24.42 -25.21
CA THR A 750 -4.72 25.36 -25.55
C THR A 750 -3.73 25.58 -24.40
N LEU A 751 -2.45 25.79 -24.70
CA LEU A 751 -1.39 25.98 -23.71
C LEU A 751 -1.05 27.46 -23.52
N ARG A 752 -0.87 27.88 -22.26
CA ARG A 752 -0.71 29.30 -21.91
C ARG A 752 0.20 29.53 -20.70
N ARG A 753 0.72 30.76 -20.59
CA ARG A 753 1.25 31.39 -19.35
C ARG A 753 2.52 30.81 -18.71
N ASN A 754 3.30 30.00 -19.42
CA ASN A 754 4.65 29.63 -18.95
C ASN A 754 5.42 30.87 -18.50
N GLY A 755 6.03 30.79 -17.32
CA GLY A 755 6.78 31.87 -16.68
C GLY A 755 5.98 33.05 -16.14
N ASN A 756 4.66 33.10 -16.35
CA ASN A 756 3.79 34.18 -15.88
C ASN A 756 2.77 33.74 -14.82
N CYS A 757 2.15 32.58 -15.00
CA CYS A 757 1.16 32.01 -14.09
C CYS A 757 1.39 30.51 -13.88
N GLY A 758 0.98 29.96 -12.74
CA GLY A 758 0.83 28.52 -12.52
C GLY A 758 -0.40 28.24 -11.65
N ASN A 759 -1.08 27.12 -11.88
CA ASN A 759 -2.23 26.68 -11.08
C ASN A 759 -2.00 25.23 -10.66
N TYR A 760 -1.65 25.05 -9.40
CA TYR A 760 -1.17 23.80 -8.83
C TYR A 760 -2.33 22.98 -8.31
N HIS A 761 -2.41 21.75 -8.78
CA HIS A 761 -3.45 20.83 -8.37
C HIS A 761 -3.23 20.28 -6.96
N THR A 762 -4.34 19.95 -6.31
CA THR A 762 -4.40 19.29 -5.01
C THR A 762 -5.31 18.08 -5.10
N SER A 763 -5.24 17.18 -4.12
CA SER A 763 -6.12 16.02 -4.02
C SER A 763 -7.48 16.36 -3.40
N THR A 764 -7.79 17.64 -3.14
CA THR A 764 -8.97 18.07 -2.38
C THR A 764 -10.09 18.57 -3.31
N PRO A 765 -11.12 17.73 -3.58
CA PRO A 765 -12.30 18.17 -4.31
C PRO A 765 -13.17 19.09 -3.44
N SER A 766 -13.97 19.93 -4.09
CA SER A 766 -14.87 20.88 -3.45
C SER A 766 -16.26 20.83 -4.10
N THR A 767 -17.15 21.73 -3.68
CA THR A 767 -18.55 21.76 -4.12
C THR A 767 -18.70 21.99 -5.62
N ASN A 768 -19.83 21.54 -6.19
CA ASN A 768 -20.19 21.83 -7.58
C ASN A 768 -19.08 21.50 -8.58
N GLY A 769 -18.42 20.34 -8.43
CA GLY A 769 -17.40 19.84 -9.37
C GLY A 769 -16.11 20.67 -9.42
N THR A 770 -15.88 21.57 -8.46
CA THR A 770 -14.60 22.29 -8.35
C THR A 770 -13.57 21.46 -7.61
N VAL A 771 -12.32 21.89 -7.72
CA VAL A 771 -11.18 21.38 -6.96
C VAL A 771 -10.40 22.56 -6.38
N ASN A 772 -9.80 22.34 -5.21
CA ASN A 772 -8.90 23.34 -4.65
C ASN A 772 -7.59 23.37 -5.44
N CYS A 773 -7.17 24.57 -5.83
CA CYS A 773 -5.95 24.79 -6.59
C CYS A 773 -5.19 25.98 -6.01
N PHE A 774 -3.87 25.88 -5.97
CA PHE A 774 -2.99 26.99 -5.62
C PHE A 774 -2.58 27.77 -6.87
N HIS A 775 -3.00 29.03 -6.97
CA HIS A 775 -2.72 29.88 -8.12
C HIS A 775 -1.59 30.86 -7.79
N ILE A 776 -0.56 30.89 -8.62
CA ILE A 776 0.61 31.74 -8.46
C ILE A 776 0.88 32.56 -9.72
N HIS A 777 1.30 33.81 -9.54
CA HIS A 777 1.79 34.68 -10.59
C HIS A 777 3.18 35.19 -10.26
N ASN A 778 4.14 35.01 -11.18
CA ASN A 778 5.57 35.23 -10.97
C ASN A 778 5.97 36.55 -10.28
N ALA A 779 5.22 37.64 -10.52
CA ALA A 779 5.56 38.97 -10.04
C ALA A 779 4.45 39.61 -9.18
N SER A 780 3.29 38.97 -9.00
CA SER A 780 2.12 39.70 -8.53
C SER A 780 1.17 38.96 -7.60
N ALA A 781 1.20 37.63 -7.43
CA ALA A 781 0.27 36.97 -6.50
C ALA A 781 0.69 35.56 -6.06
N ALA A 782 0.22 35.17 -4.87
CA ALA A 782 0.09 33.78 -4.43
C ALA A 782 -1.29 33.61 -3.76
N LEU A 783 -2.15 32.80 -4.38
CA LEU A 783 -3.55 32.62 -4.03
C LEU A 783 -3.78 31.17 -3.61
N PRO A 784 -3.80 30.87 -2.30
CA PRO A 784 -4.16 29.53 -1.79
C PRO A 784 -5.54 29.05 -2.26
N PHE A 785 -6.44 29.98 -2.60
CA PHE A 785 -7.76 29.70 -3.15
C PHE A 785 -7.91 30.36 -4.51
N GLU A 786 -7.95 29.55 -5.57
CA GLU A 786 -8.23 30.03 -6.92
C GLU A 786 -9.59 30.75 -7.00
N THR A 787 -9.57 31.91 -7.65
CA THR A 787 -10.70 32.83 -7.81
C THR A 787 -11.54 32.52 -9.05
N GLY A 788 -10.92 31.97 -10.09
CA GLY A 788 -11.52 31.74 -11.40
C GLY A 788 -12.36 30.47 -11.48
N TYR A 789 -13.44 30.52 -12.27
CA TYR A 789 -14.27 29.34 -12.51
C TYR A 789 -13.51 28.27 -13.28
N GLU A 790 -12.92 28.61 -14.44
CA GLU A 790 -12.24 27.65 -15.33
C GLU A 790 -11.11 26.90 -14.62
N SER A 791 -10.24 27.63 -13.91
CA SER A 791 -9.03 27.09 -13.29
C SER A 791 -9.28 26.28 -12.00
N THR A 792 -10.53 26.20 -11.55
CA THR A 792 -10.97 25.26 -10.51
C THR A 792 -11.69 24.04 -11.07
N ARG A 793 -11.80 23.90 -12.40
CA ARG A 793 -12.45 22.74 -13.03
C ARG A 793 -11.48 21.62 -13.31
N ARG A 794 -12.00 20.39 -13.34
CA ARG A 794 -11.17 19.19 -13.46
C ARG A 794 -10.61 18.97 -14.86
N ALA A 795 -11.28 19.49 -15.90
CA ALA A 795 -10.75 19.44 -17.27
C ALA A 795 -9.52 20.32 -17.47
N PHE A 796 -9.34 21.37 -16.65
CA PHE A 796 -8.14 22.19 -16.63
C PHE A 796 -6.94 21.35 -16.18
N ALA A 797 -5.78 21.54 -16.82
CA ALA A 797 -4.56 20.82 -16.47
C ALA A 797 -3.46 21.76 -15.97
N GLY A 798 -2.99 21.47 -14.76
CA GLY A 798 -1.93 22.20 -14.07
C GLY A 798 -0.80 21.30 -13.57
N PRO A 799 0.30 21.89 -13.09
CA PRO A 799 1.37 21.16 -12.44
C PRO A 799 0.93 20.49 -11.13
N VAL A 800 1.64 19.42 -10.77
CA VAL A 800 1.55 18.76 -9.46
C VAL A 800 2.89 18.90 -8.73
N ARG A 801 2.82 19.30 -7.45
CA ARG A 801 3.94 19.29 -6.52
C ARG A 801 3.70 18.21 -5.47
N CYS A 802 4.31 17.05 -5.63
CA CYS A 802 4.06 15.92 -4.75
C CYS A 802 4.54 16.16 -3.31
N VAL A 803 3.90 15.50 -2.35
CA VAL A 803 4.31 15.36 -0.94
C VAL A 803 4.55 13.89 -0.63
N ARG A 804 5.21 13.59 0.49
CA ARG A 804 5.37 12.21 0.97
C ARG A 804 4.00 11.54 1.14
N ASP A 805 3.93 10.24 0.87
CA ASP A 805 2.72 9.42 1.01
C ASP A 805 2.55 8.79 2.40
N VAL A 806 3.51 9.03 3.28
CA VAL A 806 3.49 8.70 4.71
C VAL A 806 3.51 9.98 5.53
N ASP A 807 2.93 9.92 6.73
CA ASP A 807 3.07 10.99 7.71
C ASP A 807 4.46 10.90 8.37
N ASP A 808 5.18 12.03 8.42
CA ASP A 808 6.55 12.12 8.96
C ASP A 808 6.59 12.40 10.46
#